data_AF-A0AAW9A6G5-F1
#
_entry.id   AF-A0AAW9A6G5-F1
#
_cell.length_a   1.000
_cell.length_b   1.000
_cell.length_c   1.000
_cell.angle_alpha   90.00
_cell.angle_beta   90.00
_cell.angle_gamma   90.00
#
_symmetry.space_group_name_H-M   'P 1'
#
loop_
_entity.id
_entity.type
_entity.pdbx_description
1 polymer ?
#
loop_
_entity_poly.entity_id
_entity_poly.type
_entity_poly.pdbx_seq_one_letter_code
_entity_poly.pdbx_strand_id
1 'polypeptide(L)'
;MNEELRKDAEDCYRRAEEKAVDYFKSLSVQLENNTYVATLTRDIQLWKQDYLGHSLLQSFTRGKGKPDSHKYHQYIQWLDNAGKLDSYLDRSISYIFMRDLGKDLSSPDTLYRIQHVVDDLKIDLLHSTATDRGEMFSMHTLYRWAQKEGIESSMIWVLDKLKTVSSNLPEGMNREEAKRKLIKIIAGVVIHQIEEMGDHLSPEERVGKLDEAIRLGYSYGLTYPFIDDLLDSEVLTDAEKKQYSRLIRSTLITGSVPDLKSWDGTNRELIQYIHSELREAFTYIQSQLERKGKEDFFEQSFVFFHSQEVDREKDLSNANYTNEELYIPVILKSASSRLIARSVLTVKEDKEFDNRTFFYGIYNQLADDFADMFDDIEAGAVTPYTYYLKYHRVRQDLINPFELYWTVIFNLIHNVYHSDTKTRNVMLSRALNGQKRFKEKVGDKKYKELMGIFATGNPKFDGLIQKMVRKSNDVDFLDKLVRDQIIANFKNESKEREDFVNMAKTVRNQINTILHIPKNGIASSMDESIIDAANYSLLGDGKRLRPIMTWVMGVHEYGLDESTIEPLLKSLEYMHTASLIFDDLPAQDDSSFRRGRPTVHKAYNTAVAELTGLYLTQEAVVEQASLRFDPQVVLRLIRYSAGKTTEMCRGQAMDLNSKGKELTLDQLNTICFYKTGIAFEASLVMPAILAGRQEEEIEALKTFAYHAGIAFQIKDDLLDVEGDLELLGKPVGQDVENNNSNFVSILGSEGARKAMWNHYCHAMEALQELHYKTTYLKQILDYTINRDY
;
A
#
# COMPACT_ATOMS: atom_id res chain seq x y z
N MET A 1 -35.48 16.73 15.97
CA MET A 1 -34.02 16.72 16.18
C MET A 1 -33.79 17.50 17.46
N ASN A 2 -33.10 16.94 18.46
CA ASN A 2 -33.01 17.57 19.78
C ASN A 2 -32.19 18.87 19.66
N GLU A 3 -32.83 20.02 19.82
CA GLU A 3 -32.20 21.35 19.71
C GLU A 3 -30.98 21.50 20.62
N GLU A 4 -31.01 20.78 21.76
CA GLU A 4 -29.97 20.72 22.77
C GLU A 4 -28.65 20.12 22.25
N LEU A 5 -28.69 18.97 21.57
CA LEU A 5 -27.48 18.33 21.02
C LEU A 5 -26.79 19.16 19.94
N ARG A 6 -27.59 19.86 19.12
CA ARG A 6 -27.05 20.76 18.10
C ARG A 6 -26.38 21.98 18.75
N LYS A 7 -27.01 22.52 19.80
CA LYS A 7 -26.47 23.63 20.56
C LYS A 7 -25.15 23.25 21.24
N ASP A 8 -25.05 22.05 21.80
CA ASP A 8 -23.81 21.55 22.43
C ASP A 8 -22.65 21.43 21.43
N ALA A 9 -22.90 20.95 20.21
CA ALA A 9 -21.90 20.87 19.15
C ALA A 9 -21.45 22.26 18.65
N GLU A 10 -22.40 23.19 18.47
CA GLU A 10 -22.11 24.59 18.12
C GLU A 10 -21.32 25.30 19.23
N ASP A 11 -21.64 25.05 20.50
CA ASP A 11 -20.90 25.56 21.66
C ASP A 11 -19.48 24.95 21.77
N CYS A 12 -19.31 23.67 21.42
CA CYS A 12 -17.98 23.05 21.31
C CYS A 12 -17.12 23.74 20.24
N TYR A 13 -17.66 23.92 19.03
CA TYR A 13 -16.95 24.61 17.96
C TYR A 13 -16.55 26.02 18.35
N ARG A 14 -17.46 26.77 18.98
CA ARG A 14 -17.19 28.12 19.47
C ARG A 14 -16.05 28.16 20.49
N ARG A 15 -15.99 27.21 21.44
CA ARG A 15 -14.86 27.11 22.39
C ARG A 15 -13.53 26.84 21.68
N ALA A 16 -13.53 25.97 20.67
CA ALA A 16 -12.33 25.68 19.89
C ALA A 16 -11.90 26.91 19.06
N GLU A 17 -12.86 27.60 18.46
CA GLU A 17 -12.65 28.84 17.71
C GLU A 17 -12.09 29.96 18.59
N GLU A 18 -12.65 30.18 19.78
CA GLU A 18 -12.12 31.12 20.78
C GLU A 18 -10.65 30.81 21.11
N LYS A 19 -10.30 29.54 21.34
CA LYS A 19 -8.91 29.10 21.58
C LYS A 19 -8.00 29.39 20.37
N ALA A 20 -8.48 29.15 19.15
CA ALA A 20 -7.73 29.42 17.92
C ALA A 20 -7.54 30.93 17.70
N VAL A 21 -8.57 31.74 18.00
CA VAL A 21 -8.52 33.20 17.93
C VAL A 21 -7.51 33.76 18.91
N ASP A 22 -7.51 33.29 20.17
CA ASP A 22 -6.53 33.72 21.17
C ASP A 22 -5.10 33.33 20.77
N TYR A 23 -4.92 32.13 20.21
CA TYR A 23 -3.62 31.72 19.70
C TYR A 23 -3.17 32.59 18.52
N PHE A 24 -4.05 32.83 17.55
CA PHE A 24 -3.77 33.66 16.38
C PHE A 24 -3.46 35.12 16.76
N LYS A 25 -4.18 35.67 17.73
CA LYS A 25 -3.89 37.00 18.30
C LYS A 25 -2.51 37.04 18.94
N SER A 26 -2.15 36.03 19.73
CA SER A 26 -0.80 35.93 20.31
C SER A 26 0.29 35.91 19.23
N LEU A 27 0.11 35.14 18.15
CA LEU A 27 1.03 35.13 17.01
C LEU A 27 1.08 36.48 16.30
N SER A 28 -0.07 37.14 16.09
CA SER A 28 -0.15 38.44 15.43
C SER A 28 0.57 39.53 16.23
N VAL A 29 0.44 39.53 17.56
CA VAL A 29 1.18 40.45 18.44
C VAL A 29 2.70 40.20 18.37
N GLN A 30 3.13 38.94 18.30
CA GLN A 30 4.56 38.61 18.14
C GLN A 30 5.10 39.06 16.78
N LEU A 31 4.30 38.91 15.73
CA LEU A 31 4.60 39.35 14.37
C LEU A 31 4.73 40.88 14.29
N GLU A 32 3.75 41.63 14.78
CA GLU A 32 3.74 43.10 14.79
C GLU A 32 4.95 43.69 15.53
N ASN A 33 5.32 43.07 16.65
CA ASN A 33 6.47 43.49 17.45
C ASN A 33 7.83 43.01 16.90
N ASN A 34 7.85 42.23 15.81
CA ASN A 34 9.04 41.66 15.20
C ASN A 34 9.95 40.89 16.19
N THR A 35 9.38 40.31 17.24
CA THR A 35 10.13 39.66 18.33
C THR A 35 10.87 38.40 17.87
N TYR A 36 10.34 37.72 16.84
CA TYR A 36 10.91 36.49 16.31
C TYR A 36 12.24 36.69 15.58
N VAL A 37 12.43 37.82 14.90
CA VAL A 37 13.56 38.02 13.95
C VAL A 37 14.91 37.98 14.65
N ALA A 38 15.07 38.73 15.73
CA ALA A 38 16.35 38.83 16.45
C ALA A 38 16.74 37.50 17.10
N THR A 39 15.75 36.81 17.69
CA THR A 39 15.95 35.53 18.39
C THR A 39 16.26 34.42 17.38
N LEU A 40 15.43 34.24 16.35
CA LEU A 40 15.67 33.24 15.32
C LEU A 40 16.95 33.49 14.52
N THR A 41 17.37 34.75 14.36
CA THR A 41 18.69 35.05 13.79
C THR A 41 19.81 34.42 14.63
N ARG A 42 19.73 34.53 15.96
CA ARG A 42 20.68 33.89 16.88
C ARG A 42 20.54 32.37 16.82
N ASP A 43 19.33 31.84 16.82
CA ASP A 43 19.09 30.38 16.77
C ASP A 43 19.65 29.75 15.51
N ILE A 44 19.42 30.36 14.35
CA ILE A 44 19.98 29.90 13.07
C ILE A 44 21.52 29.97 13.10
N GLN A 45 22.11 30.98 13.76
CA GLN A 45 23.56 31.07 13.91
C GLN A 45 24.13 29.98 14.83
N LEU A 46 23.45 29.66 15.93
CA LEU A 46 23.81 28.56 16.84
C LEU A 46 23.67 27.21 16.12
N TRP A 47 22.51 26.96 15.50
CA TRP A 47 22.26 25.78 14.69
C TRP A 47 23.33 25.58 13.61
N LYS A 48 23.74 26.67 12.95
CA LYS A 48 24.82 26.65 11.95
C LYS A 48 26.17 26.24 12.55
N GLN A 49 26.50 26.66 13.76
CA GLN A 49 27.75 26.26 14.42
C GLN A 49 27.75 24.76 14.72
N ASP A 50 26.63 24.22 15.20
CA ASP A 50 26.48 22.80 15.51
C ASP A 50 26.51 21.93 14.22
N TYR A 51 25.85 22.38 13.15
CA TYR A 51 25.74 21.62 11.88
C TYR A 51 26.94 21.76 10.93
N LEU A 52 27.67 22.90 10.94
CA LEU A 52 28.82 23.12 10.06
C LEU A 52 30.17 22.97 10.80
N GLY A 53 30.18 22.96 12.14
CA GLY A 53 31.37 22.94 12.99
C GLY A 53 32.11 21.61 13.08
N HIS A 54 31.46 20.49 12.76
CA HIS A 54 32.10 19.16 12.73
C HIS A 54 32.90 18.87 11.44
N SER A 55 33.02 19.84 10.52
CA SER A 55 33.70 19.70 9.23
C SER A 55 35.21 20.05 9.26
N LEU A 56 35.94 19.73 10.33
CA LEU A 56 37.41 19.90 10.35
C LEU A 56 38.21 18.60 10.17
N LEU A 57 37.55 17.43 10.22
CA LEU A 57 38.19 16.12 10.01
C LEU A 57 37.65 15.30 8.82
N GLN A 58 36.71 15.83 8.03
CA GLN A 58 36.06 15.09 6.93
C GLN A 58 36.64 15.36 5.52
N SER A 59 37.93 15.68 5.41
CA SER A 59 38.59 15.97 4.12
C SER A 59 39.20 14.73 3.42
N PHE A 60 38.67 13.52 3.65
CA PHE A 60 39.19 12.29 3.00
C PHE A 60 38.14 11.38 2.34
N THR A 61 36.92 11.85 2.09
CA THR A 61 35.96 11.14 1.21
C THR A 61 35.67 11.96 -0.06
N ARG A 62 36.72 12.19 -0.86
CA ARG A 62 36.54 12.53 -2.28
C ARG A 62 36.27 11.24 -3.05
N GLY A 63 34.99 10.92 -3.25
CA GLY A 63 34.60 9.84 -4.15
C GLY A 63 33.09 9.60 -4.16
N LYS A 64 32.43 10.00 -5.26
CA LYS A 64 31.00 9.90 -5.61
C LYS A 64 30.10 11.00 -5.01
N GLY A 65 29.43 11.75 -5.88
CA GLY A 65 28.45 12.79 -5.51
C GLY A 65 27.25 12.20 -4.78
N LYS A 66 26.48 13.05 -4.06
CA LYS A 66 25.25 12.66 -3.36
C LYS A 66 24.33 11.92 -4.35
N PRO A 67 24.04 10.62 -4.13
CA PRO A 67 23.12 9.90 -4.99
C PRO A 67 21.71 10.50 -4.87
N ASP A 68 20.93 10.37 -5.93
CA ASP A 68 19.52 10.75 -5.93
C ASP A 68 18.78 10.02 -4.79
N SER A 69 18.02 10.75 -3.98
CA SER A 69 17.19 10.20 -2.91
C SER A 69 16.14 9.21 -3.42
N HIS A 70 15.81 9.25 -4.72
CA HIS A 70 14.97 8.23 -5.35
C HIS A 70 15.61 6.83 -5.36
N LYS A 71 16.94 6.72 -5.15
CA LYS A 71 17.63 5.43 -4.94
C LYS A 71 17.89 5.21 -3.45
N TYR A 72 16.79 5.00 -2.72
CA TYR A 72 16.73 4.82 -1.25
C TYR A 72 17.96 4.13 -0.65
N HIS A 73 18.27 2.90 -1.07
CA HIS A 73 19.34 2.10 -0.47
C HIS A 73 20.73 2.67 -0.76
N GLN A 74 20.95 3.22 -1.97
CA GLN A 74 22.21 3.91 -2.29
C GLN A 74 22.37 5.17 -1.43
N TYR A 75 21.26 5.82 -1.08
CA TYR A 75 21.26 6.98 -0.21
C TYR A 75 21.53 6.61 1.25
N ILE A 76 20.88 5.57 1.79
CA ILE A 76 21.13 5.06 3.16
C ILE A 76 22.56 4.54 3.29
N GLN A 77 23.06 3.74 2.35
CA GLN A 77 24.45 3.26 2.34
C GLN A 77 25.44 4.42 2.22
N TRP A 78 25.12 5.45 1.42
CA TRP A 78 25.96 6.64 1.34
C TRP A 78 25.98 7.40 2.68
N LEU A 79 24.84 7.53 3.36
CA LEU A 79 24.76 8.13 4.70
C LEU A 79 25.59 7.35 5.72
N ASP A 80 25.53 6.02 5.70
CA ASP A 80 26.30 5.16 6.59
C ASP A 80 27.81 5.29 6.33
N ASN A 81 28.24 5.16 5.07
CA ASN A 81 29.64 5.33 4.66
C ASN A 81 30.17 6.75 4.94
N ALA A 82 29.30 7.76 4.94
CA ALA A 82 29.66 9.14 5.28
C ALA A 82 29.67 9.40 6.80
N GLY A 83 29.30 8.43 7.64
CA GLY A 83 29.17 8.57 9.09
C GLY A 83 28.03 9.50 9.51
N LYS A 84 26.99 9.62 8.67
CA LYS A 84 25.86 10.55 8.86
C LYS A 84 24.55 9.85 9.22
N LEU A 85 24.45 8.53 9.07
CA LEU A 85 23.22 7.77 9.25
C LEU A 85 22.61 7.97 10.65
N ASP A 86 23.41 7.90 11.72
CA ASP A 86 22.93 8.08 13.09
C ASP A 86 22.26 9.44 13.30
N SER A 87 22.95 10.52 12.90
CA SER A 87 22.41 11.89 13.01
C SER A 87 21.16 12.10 12.15
N TYR A 88 21.07 11.42 11.00
CA TYR A 88 19.93 11.47 10.11
C TYR A 88 18.72 10.75 10.71
N LEU A 89 18.92 9.56 11.27
CA LEU A 89 17.87 8.78 11.94
C LEU A 89 17.41 9.48 13.22
N ASP A 90 18.32 9.90 14.10
CA ASP A 90 17.98 10.62 15.35
C ASP A 90 17.12 11.85 15.07
N ARG A 91 17.53 12.70 14.11
CA ARG A 91 16.72 13.86 13.70
C ARG A 91 15.35 13.45 13.17
N SER A 92 15.28 12.39 12.38
CA SER A 92 14.03 11.93 11.77
C SER A 92 13.05 11.38 12.79
N ILE A 93 13.53 10.55 13.73
CA ILE A 93 12.72 9.96 14.79
C ILE A 93 12.33 11.01 15.82
N SER A 94 13.25 11.90 16.21
CA SER A 94 12.92 13.04 17.08
C SER A 94 11.80 13.91 16.51
N TYR A 95 11.81 14.12 15.19
CA TYR A 95 10.74 14.86 14.52
C TYR A 95 9.40 14.13 14.55
N ILE A 96 9.37 12.80 14.36
CA ILE A 96 8.15 12.00 14.46
C ILE A 96 7.60 12.04 15.90
N PHE A 97 8.46 11.84 16.90
CA PHE A 97 8.08 11.91 18.32
C PHE A 97 7.51 13.28 18.70
N MET A 98 8.12 14.35 18.21
CA MET A 98 7.63 15.71 18.48
C MET A 98 6.34 16.03 17.71
N ARG A 99 6.29 15.70 16.41
CA ARG A 99 5.17 16.06 15.51
C ARG A 99 3.93 15.21 15.73
N ASP A 100 4.10 13.89 15.71
CA ASP A 100 2.99 12.95 15.71
C ASP A 100 2.64 12.55 17.14
N LEU A 101 3.66 12.28 17.97
CA LEU A 101 3.46 11.86 19.37
C LEU A 101 3.41 13.01 20.38
N GLY A 102 3.60 14.26 19.94
CA GLY A 102 3.53 15.46 20.78
C GLY A 102 4.47 15.42 22.00
N LYS A 103 5.58 14.67 21.92
CA LYS A 103 6.52 14.44 23.02
C LYS A 103 7.46 15.63 23.20
N ASP A 104 7.88 15.85 24.44
CA ASP A 104 8.93 16.81 24.78
C ASP A 104 10.31 16.16 24.62
N LEU A 105 11.13 16.72 23.72
CA LEU A 105 12.48 16.23 23.45
C LEU A 105 13.48 16.53 24.57
N SER A 106 13.09 17.31 25.58
CA SER A 106 13.88 17.52 26.80
C SER A 106 13.76 16.35 27.81
N SER A 107 12.73 15.50 27.66
CA SER A 107 12.46 14.38 28.56
C SER A 107 13.50 13.25 28.40
N PRO A 108 14.15 12.80 29.49
CA PRO A 108 15.09 11.67 29.43
C PRO A 108 14.47 10.37 28.91
N ASP A 109 13.20 10.10 29.25
CA ASP A 109 12.46 8.92 28.77
C ASP A 109 12.24 8.99 27.25
N THR A 110 11.82 10.15 26.75
CA THR A 110 11.65 10.38 25.30
C THR A 110 12.97 10.23 24.56
N LEU A 111 14.08 10.75 25.10
CA LEU A 111 15.39 10.61 24.49
C LEU A 111 15.88 9.15 24.45
N TYR A 112 15.64 8.38 25.52
CA TYR A 112 15.94 6.95 25.57
C TYR A 112 15.17 6.18 24.49
N ARG A 113 13.86 6.42 24.38
CA ARG A 113 12.98 5.79 23.38
C ARG A 113 13.39 6.14 21.95
N ILE A 114 13.71 7.40 21.68
CA ILE A 114 14.22 7.82 20.36
C ILE A 114 15.48 7.04 20.01
N GLN A 115 16.43 6.90 20.94
CA GLN A 115 17.66 6.18 20.68
C GLN A 115 17.41 4.69 20.39
N HIS A 116 16.53 4.04 21.16
CA HIS A 116 16.15 2.65 20.92
C HIS A 116 15.56 2.45 19.52
N VAL A 117 14.61 3.30 19.11
CA VAL A 117 14.00 3.22 17.77
C VAL A 117 15.03 3.49 16.68
N VAL A 118 15.97 4.40 16.91
CA VAL A 118 17.08 4.69 15.96
C VAL A 118 17.99 3.47 15.79
N ASP A 119 18.35 2.82 16.89
CA ASP A 119 19.23 1.64 16.88
C ASP A 119 18.56 0.47 16.15
N ASP A 120 17.28 0.19 16.44
CA ASP A 120 16.50 -0.85 15.76
C ASP A 120 16.39 -0.57 14.25
N LEU A 121 15.99 0.65 13.88
CA LEU A 121 15.88 1.01 12.47
C LEU A 121 17.23 0.94 11.76
N LYS A 122 18.32 1.32 12.42
CA LYS A 122 19.66 1.22 11.83
C LYS A 122 20.02 -0.23 11.50
N ILE A 123 19.72 -1.16 12.41
CA ILE A 123 19.93 -2.60 12.20
C ILE A 123 19.11 -3.04 10.98
N ASP A 124 17.80 -2.76 10.95
CA ASP A 124 16.92 -3.19 9.86
C ASP A 124 17.37 -2.62 8.50
N LEU A 125 17.76 -1.34 8.46
CA LEU A 125 18.20 -0.68 7.24
C LEU A 125 19.52 -1.20 6.69
N LEU A 126 20.45 -1.60 7.56
CA LEU A 126 21.77 -2.10 7.15
C LEU A 126 21.79 -3.61 6.88
N HIS A 127 20.90 -4.37 7.49
CA HIS A 127 20.82 -5.83 7.34
C HIS A 127 19.87 -6.32 6.24
N SER A 128 19.15 -5.42 5.57
CA SER A 128 18.33 -5.75 4.40
C SER A 128 19.16 -6.37 3.27
N THR A 129 18.72 -7.52 2.74
CA THR A 129 19.46 -8.31 1.75
C THR A 129 19.49 -7.65 0.38
N ALA A 130 20.16 -8.28 -0.60
CA ALA A 130 20.34 -7.70 -1.93
C ALA A 130 19.05 -7.46 -2.75
N THR A 131 18.01 -8.11 -2.29
CA THR A 131 16.71 -8.36 -2.91
C THR A 131 15.59 -7.66 -2.15
N ASP A 132 15.80 -7.37 -0.86
CA ASP A 132 14.99 -6.40 -0.09
C ASP A 132 15.21 -4.94 -0.54
N ARG A 133 16.17 -4.70 -1.45
CA ARG A 133 16.67 -3.37 -1.89
C ARG A 133 15.64 -2.45 -2.58
N GLY A 134 14.34 -2.78 -2.58
CA GLY A 134 13.23 -1.91 -3.01
C GLY A 134 12.01 -1.88 -2.08
N GLU A 135 11.97 -2.69 -1.02
CA GLU A 135 10.71 -3.27 -0.54
C GLU A 135 10.44 -3.13 0.97
N MET A 136 10.97 -2.09 1.63
CA MET A 136 10.69 -1.79 3.06
C MET A 136 9.19 -1.76 3.42
N PHE A 137 8.29 -1.60 2.44
CA PHE A 137 6.83 -1.58 2.58
C PHE A 137 6.11 -2.59 1.68
N SER A 138 6.79 -3.66 1.26
CA SER A 138 6.12 -4.73 0.54
C SER A 138 5.14 -5.49 1.44
N MET A 139 4.19 -6.19 0.82
CA MET A 139 3.26 -7.05 1.56
C MET A 139 3.99 -8.16 2.33
N HIS A 140 5.09 -8.72 1.79
CA HIS A 140 5.83 -9.78 2.47
C HIS A 140 6.52 -9.25 3.74
N THR A 141 7.16 -8.08 3.69
CA THR A 141 7.84 -7.48 4.85
C THR A 141 6.84 -7.12 5.95
N LEU A 142 5.70 -6.52 5.58
CA LEU A 142 4.63 -6.19 6.53
C LEU A 142 4.03 -7.44 7.19
N TYR A 143 3.84 -8.51 6.41
CA TYR A 143 3.35 -9.77 6.95
C TYR A 143 4.37 -10.44 7.88
N ARG A 144 5.67 -10.44 7.53
CA ARG A 144 6.73 -10.96 8.42
C ARG A 144 6.82 -10.17 9.73
N TRP A 145 6.67 -8.85 9.68
CA TRP A 145 6.54 -8.04 10.89
C TRP A 145 5.30 -8.44 11.71
N ALA A 146 4.16 -8.63 11.06
CA ALA A 146 2.93 -9.06 11.73
C ALA A 146 3.09 -10.44 12.41
N GLN A 147 3.84 -11.36 11.81
CA GLN A 147 4.19 -12.64 12.43
C GLN A 147 5.06 -12.48 13.68
N LYS A 148 6.07 -11.60 13.61
CA LYS A 148 6.93 -11.30 14.76
C LYS A 148 6.13 -10.74 15.94
N GLU A 149 5.12 -9.92 15.65
CA GLU A 149 4.25 -9.29 16.66
C GLU A 149 3.00 -10.12 17.02
N GLY A 150 2.74 -11.26 16.34
CA GLY A 150 1.58 -12.14 16.59
C GLY A 150 0.23 -11.58 16.13
N ILE A 151 0.21 -10.69 15.15
CA ILE A 151 -0.97 -9.94 14.65
C ILE A 151 -1.25 -10.23 13.17
N GLU A 152 -0.96 -11.45 12.70
CA GLU A 152 -1.15 -11.83 11.29
C GLU A 152 -2.61 -11.61 10.84
N SER A 153 -3.58 -11.95 11.68
CA SER A 153 -5.01 -11.81 11.36
C SER A 153 -5.39 -10.35 11.10
N SER A 154 -4.87 -9.44 11.94
CA SER A 154 -5.09 -7.99 11.81
C SER A 154 -4.43 -7.45 10.54
N MET A 155 -3.23 -7.93 10.22
CA MET A 155 -2.52 -7.55 9.01
C MET A 155 -3.24 -8.02 7.75
N ILE A 156 -3.70 -9.28 7.72
CA ILE A 156 -4.47 -9.81 6.59
C ILE A 156 -5.75 -9.01 6.42
N TRP A 157 -6.48 -8.77 7.52
CA TRP A 157 -7.71 -7.99 7.52
C TRP A 157 -7.50 -6.58 6.93
N VAL A 158 -6.42 -5.87 7.33
CA VAL A 158 -6.18 -4.51 6.82
C VAL A 158 -5.73 -4.52 5.36
N LEU A 159 -4.95 -5.52 4.92
CA LEU A 159 -4.56 -5.67 3.52
C LEU A 159 -5.78 -5.90 2.62
N ASP A 160 -6.71 -6.77 3.04
CA ASP A 160 -7.96 -7.03 2.32
C ASP A 160 -8.83 -5.77 2.26
N LYS A 161 -9.00 -5.08 3.39
CA LYS A 161 -9.76 -3.82 3.45
C LYS A 161 -9.13 -2.71 2.59
N LEU A 162 -7.80 -2.59 2.55
CA LEU A 162 -7.08 -1.66 1.68
C LEU A 162 -7.31 -1.97 0.19
N LYS A 163 -7.32 -3.27 -0.18
CA LYS A 163 -7.61 -3.72 -1.55
C LYS A 163 -9.04 -3.35 -1.95
N THR A 164 -10.02 -3.62 -1.07
CA THR A 164 -11.44 -3.30 -1.32
C THR A 164 -11.66 -1.80 -1.51
N VAL A 165 -11.09 -0.96 -0.64
CA VAL A 165 -11.17 0.50 -0.76
C VAL A 165 -10.58 0.96 -2.09
N SER A 166 -9.36 0.51 -2.42
CA SER A 166 -8.67 0.91 -3.66
C SER A 166 -9.46 0.52 -4.92
N SER A 167 -10.10 -0.65 -4.91
CA SER A 167 -10.86 -1.15 -6.06
C SER A 167 -12.18 -0.40 -6.28
N ASN A 168 -12.77 0.16 -5.23
CA ASN A 168 -14.03 0.91 -5.26
C ASN A 168 -13.84 2.44 -5.35
N LEU A 169 -12.61 2.94 -5.35
CA LEU A 169 -12.35 4.37 -5.54
C LEU A 169 -12.64 4.80 -7.00
N PRO A 170 -13.42 5.89 -7.21
CA PRO A 170 -13.79 6.38 -8.54
C PRO A 170 -12.56 6.91 -9.30
N GLU A 171 -12.63 6.94 -10.63
CA GLU A 171 -11.52 7.40 -11.50
C GLU A 171 -11.14 8.88 -11.28
N GLY A 172 -12.08 9.70 -10.79
CA GLY A 172 -11.83 11.10 -10.44
C GLY A 172 -11.01 11.31 -9.16
N MET A 173 -10.56 10.25 -8.50
CA MET A 173 -9.73 10.29 -7.30
C MET A 173 -8.38 9.62 -7.51
N ASN A 174 -7.33 10.17 -6.91
CA ASN A 174 -6.00 9.58 -6.96
C ASN A 174 -5.89 8.40 -5.97
N ARG A 175 -6.07 7.17 -6.49
CA ARG A 175 -6.04 5.93 -5.69
C ARG A 175 -4.75 5.74 -4.90
N GLU A 176 -3.60 6.08 -5.49
CA GLU A 176 -2.30 5.88 -4.82
C GLU A 176 -2.10 6.87 -3.68
N GLU A 177 -2.59 8.11 -3.85
CA GLU A 177 -2.55 9.13 -2.81
C GLU A 177 -3.50 8.79 -1.66
N ALA A 178 -4.72 8.35 -1.98
CA ALA A 178 -5.70 7.85 -1.00
C ALA A 178 -5.15 6.67 -0.19
N LYS A 179 -4.61 5.64 -0.85
CA LYS A 179 -4.00 4.47 -0.20
C LYS A 179 -2.82 4.87 0.68
N ARG A 180 -1.97 5.79 0.21
CA ARG A 180 -0.84 6.33 0.99
C ARG A 180 -1.31 7.06 2.24
N LYS A 181 -2.32 7.94 2.14
CA LYS A 181 -2.89 8.67 3.28
C LYS A 181 -3.43 7.69 4.32
N LEU A 182 -4.20 6.69 3.86
CA LEU A 182 -4.77 5.65 4.72
C LEU A 182 -3.69 4.84 5.47
N ILE A 183 -2.67 4.35 4.77
CA ILE A 183 -1.53 3.63 5.39
C ILE A 183 -0.78 4.51 6.39
N LYS A 184 -0.56 5.78 6.05
CA LYS A 184 0.10 6.73 6.96
C LYS A 184 -0.68 6.92 8.26
N ILE A 185 -2.02 6.98 8.19
CA ILE A 185 -2.87 7.14 9.37
C ILE A 185 -2.86 5.87 10.22
N ILE A 186 -2.98 4.69 9.58
CA ILE A 186 -2.84 3.40 10.27
C ILE A 186 -1.50 3.34 11.02
N ALA A 187 -0.40 3.64 10.34
CA ALA A 187 0.92 3.67 10.94
C ALA A 187 1.02 4.69 12.09
N GLY A 188 0.42 5.88 11.94
CA GLY A 188 0.37 6.89 12.99
C GLY A 188 -0.31 6.39 14.26
N VAL A 189 -1.49 5.77 14.13
CA VAL A 189 -2.25 5.20 15.26
C VAL A 189 -1.50 4.03 15.90
N VAL A 190 -0.89 3.15 15.09
CA VAL A 190 -0.06 2.04 15.59
C VAL A 190 1.16 2.55 16.37
N ILE A 191 1.85 3.59 15.88
CA ILE A 191 3.00 4.17 16.57
C ILE A 191 2.58 4.81 17.90
N HIS A 192 1.43 5.50 17.95
CA HIS A 192 0.87 6.00 19.21
C HIS A 192 0.61 4.87 20.20
N GLN A 193 0.02 3.77 19.73
CA GLN A 193 -0.26 2.63 20.60
C GLN A 193 1.03 1.99 21.11
N ILE A 194 2.01 1.73 20.24
CA ILE A 194 3.32 1.19 20.63
C ILE A 194 4.00 2.07 21.66
N GLU A 195 3.90 3.39 21.53
CA GLU A 195 4.53 4.31 22.48
C GLU A 195 3.84 4.31 23.85
N GLU A 196 2.51 4.19 23.88
CA GLU A 196 1.74 4.08 25.13
C GLU A 196 1.89 2.70 25.79
N MET A 197 2.28 1.69 25.00
CA MET A 197 2.62 0.36 25.48
C MET A 197 4.00 0.39 26.14
N GLY A 198 4.04 0.44 27.46
CA GLY A 198 5.30 0.24 28.21
C GLY A 198 5.89 -1.16 28.01
N ASP A 199 7.14 -1.36 28.45
CA ASP A 199 7.95 -2.56 28.19
C ASP A 199 7.52 -3.83 28.97
N HIS A 200 6.39 -3.79 29.67
CA HIS A 200 5.98 -4.82 30.65
C HIS A 200 4.63 -5.48 30.35
N LEU A 201 4.13 -5.38 29.12
CA LEU A 201 2.89 -6.05 28.71
C LEU A 201 3.12 -7.54 28.42
N SER A 202 2.11 -8.37 28.71
CA SER A 202 2.11 -9.75 28.23
C SER A 202 2.01 -9.78 26.69
N PRO A 203 2.51 -10.85 26.03
CA PRO A 203 2.38 -11.00 24.58
C PRO A 203 0.93 -10.92 24.09
N GLU A 204 -0.02 -11.49 24.84
CA GLU A 204 -1.45 -11.47 24.49
C GLU A 204 -2.05 -10.06 24.55
N GLU A 205 -1.76 -9.30 25.61
CA GLU A 205 -2.17 -7.90 25.71
C GLU A 205 -1.54 -7.05 24.61
N ARG A 206 -0.29 -7.36 24.23
CA ARG A 206 0.41 -6.67 23.14
C ARG A 206 -0.29 -6.89 21.80
N VAL A 207 -0.62 -8.14 21.47
CA VAL A 207 -1.38 -8.50 20.27
C VAL A 207 -2.73 -7.78 20.23
N GLY A 208 -3.50 -7.85 21.33
CA GLY A 208 -4.82 -7.22 21.39
C GLY A 208 -4.79 -5.71 21.17
N LYS A 209 -3.82 -5.03 21.79
CA LYS A 209 -3.62 -3.58 21.62
C LYS A 209 -3.21 -3.19 20.20
N LEU A 210 -2.38 -3.99 19.54
CA LEU A 210 -1.96 -3.74 18.17
C LEU A 210 -3.08 -4.01 17.16
N ASP A 211 -3.88 -5.07 17.35
CA ASP A 211 -5.08 -5.33 16.53
C ASP A 211 -6.05 -4.15 16.60
N GLU A 212 -6.35 -3.67 17.81
CA GLU A 212 -7.21 -2.51 18.05
C GLU A 212 -6.67 -1.27 17.31
N ALA A 213 -5.38 -0.98 17.46
CA ALA A 213 -4.76 0.18 16.82
C ALA A 213 -4.78 0.12 15.28
N ILE A 214 -4.56 -1.06 14.68
CA ILE A 214 -4.65 -1.24 13.23
C ILE A 214 -6.07 -0.97 12.73
N ARG A 215 -7.07 -1.54 13.40
CA ARG A 215 -8.49 -1.39 13.02
C ARG A 215 -9.01 0.02 13.25
N LEU A 216 -8.64 0.66 14.36
CA LEU A 216 -8.95 2.07 14.62
C LEU A 216 -8.27 2.99 13.61
N GLY A 217 -6.99 2.72 13.31
CA GLY A 217 -6.22 3.45 12.31
C GLY A 217 -6.86 3.36 10.92
N TYR A 218 -7.33 2.18 10.52
CA TYR A 218 -8.07 2.01 9.27
C TYR A 218 -9.40 2.75 9.30
N SER A 219 -10.20 2.56 10.37
CA SER A 219 -11.53 3.15 10.52
C SER A 219 -11.49 4.67 10.51
N TYR A 220 -10.57 5.27 11.25
CA TYR A 220 -10.33 6.71 11.21
C TYR A 220 -9.77 7.14 9.86
N GLY A 221 -8.81 6.37 9.33
CA GLY A 221 -8.15 6.68 8.07
C GLY A 221 -9.11 6.75 6.88
N LEU A 222 -10.19 5.96 6.85
CA LEU A 222 -11.23 5.98 5.81
C LEU A 222 -11.90 7.35 5.63
N THR A 223 -11.88 8.20 6.66
CA THR A 223 -12.43 9.56 6.58
C THR A 223 -11.68 10.40 5.55
N TYR A 224 -10.39 10.19 5.32
CA TYR A 224 -9.64 10.98 4.34
C TYR A 224 -10.04 10.66 2.89
N PRO A 225 -9.94 9.41 2.39
CA PRO A 225 -10.37 9.13 1.03
C PRO A 225 -11.87 9.42 0.83
N PHE A 226 -12.73 9.07 1.78
CA PHE A 226 -14.18 9.11 1.53
C PHE A 226 -14.91 10.38 1.99
N ILE A 227 -14.29 11.19 2.85
CA ILE A 227 -14.85 12.47 3.28
C ILE A 227 -14.00 13.62 2.73
N ASP A 228 -12.70 13.62 2.99
CA ASP A 228 -11.81 14.71 2.59
C ASP A 228 -11.64 14.76 1.06
N ASP A 229 -10.98 13.75 0.49
CA ASP A 229 -10.63 13.68 -0.92
C ASP A 229 -11.87 13.62 -1.82
N LEU A 230 -12.92 12.91 -1.40
CA LEU A 230 -14.16 12.80 -2.19
C LEU A 230 -14.91 14.12 -2.26
N LEU A 231 -15.08 14.84 -1.14
CA LEU A 231 -15.80 16.12 -1.12
C LEU A 231 -15.00 17.22 -1.83
N ASP A 232 -13.68 17.12 -1.87
CA ASP A 232 -12.80 18.03 -2.60
C ASP A 232 -12.69 17.70 -4.10
N SER A 233 -12.97 16.45 -4.49
CA SER A 233 -12.98 16.02 -5.90
C SER A 233 -14.18 16.55 -6.70
N GLU A 234 -14.10 16.45 -8.03
CA GLU A 234 -15.22 16.74 -8.94
C GLU A 234 -16.19 15.56 -9.15
N VAL A 235 -16.02 14.45 -8.42
CA VAL A 235 -16.82 13.22 -8.60
C VAL A 235 -18.29 13.43 -8.22
N LEU A 236 -18.54 14.18 -7.14
CA LEU A 236 -19.89 14.48 -6.66
C LEU A 236 -20.33 15.86 -7.12
N THR A 237 -21.61 15.99 -7.49
CA THR A 237 -22.22 17.31 -7.74
C THR A 237 -22.31 18.13 -6.45
N ASP A 238 -22.41 19.46 -6.54
CA ASP A 238 -22.57 20.33 -5.35
C ASP A 238 -23.79 19.94 -4.48
N ALA A 239 -24.86 19.47 -5.11
CA ALA A 239 -26.05 18.99 -4.42
C ALA A 239 -25.77 17.70 -3.64
N GLU A 240 -25.06 16.75 -4.25
CA GLU A 240 -24.62 15.51 -3.61
C GLU A 240 -23.64 15.77 -2.47
N LYS A 241 -22.65 16.65 -2.66
CA LYS A 241 -21.73 17.09 -1.61
C LYS A 241 -22.51 17.65 -0.41
N LYS A 242 -23.41 18.60 -0.63
CA LYS A 242 -24.28 19.17 0.43
C LYS A 242 -25.18 18.14 1.09
N GLN A 243 -25.67 17.15 0.36
CA GLN A 243 -26.46 16.07 0.93
C GLN A 243 -25.61 15.18 1.83
N TYR A 244 -24.42 14.77 1.38
CA TYR A 244 -23.53 13.91 2.16
C TYR A 244 -22.95 14.61 3.38
N SER A 245 -22.54 15.88 3.25
CA SER A 245 -22.05 16.67 4.38
C SER A 245 -23.10 16.82 5.49
N ARG A 246 -24.39 16.93 5.14
CA ARG A 246 -25.49 16.91 6.13
C ARG A 246 -25.60 15.57 6.87
N LEU A 247 -25.36 14.44 6.20
CA LEU A 247 -25.34 13.12 6.84
C LEU A 247 -24.19 13.02 7.83
N ILE A 248 -22.97 13.40 7.42
CA ILE A 248 -21.79 13.41 8.30
C ILE A 248 -22.03 14.31 9.52
N ARG A 249 -22.52 15.53 9.29
CA ARG A 249 -22.84 16.47 10.38
C ARG A 249 -23.88 15.89 11.34
N SER A 250 -24.93 15.25 10.81
CA SER A 250 -25.94 14.57 11.63
C SER A 250 -25.32 13.42 12.45
N THR A 251 -24.39 12.65 11.87
CA THR A 251 -23.67 11.59 12.58
C THR A 251 -22.86 12.16 13.74
N LEU A 252 -22.12 13.24 13.51
CA LEU A 252 -21.27 13.86 14.53
C LEU A 252 -22.06 14.52 15.66
N ILE A 253 -23.24 15.09 15.36
CA ILE A 253 -24.12 15.71 16.38
C ILE A 253 -24.90 14.66 17.18
N THR A 254 -25.40 13.62 16.52
CA THR A 254 -26.30 12.65 17.16
C THR A 254 -25.57 11.43 17.73
N GLY A 255 -24.32 11.22 17.34
CA GLY A 255 -23.60 9.98 17.64
C GLY A 255 -24.17 8.75 16.94
N SER A 256 -25.04 8.92 15.94
CA SER A 256 -25.70 7.83 15.22
C SER A 256 -25.66 8.05 13.72
N VAL A 257 -25.32 7.02 12.94
CA VAL A 257 -25.24 7.11 11.47
C VAL A 257 -26.65 7.02 10.88
N PRO A 258 -27.17 8.08 10.24
CA PRO A 258 -28.50 8.06 9.65
C PRO A 258 -28.60 7.06 8.48
N ASP A 259 -29.79 6.54 8.23
CA ASP A 259 -30.03 5.74 7.03
C ASP A 259 -29.94 6.55 5.75
N LEU A 260 -29.31 5.94 4.74
CA LEU A 260 -29.25 6.50 3.41
C LEU A 260 -30.65 6.41 2.78
N LYS A 261 -31.38 7.53 2.79
CA LYS A 261 -32.67 7.68 2.11
C LYS A 261 -32.51 7.58 0.58
N SER A 262 -33.55 7.88 -0.19
CA SER A 262 -33.43 8.02 -1.65
C SER A 262 -32.28 8.97 -2.01
N TRP A 263 -31.35 8.49 -2.83
CA TRP A 263 -30.26 9.28 -3.39
C TRP A 263 -30.67 9.70 -4.79
N ASP A 264 -30.88 11.00 -4.97
CA ASP A 264 -31.42 11.54 -6.22
C ASP A 264 -30.31 11.81 -7.27
N GLY A 265 -29.05 11.60 -6.90
CA GLY A 265 -27.88 11.78 -7.76
C GLY A 265 -27.43 10.53 -8.51
N THR A 266 -26.53 10.71 -9.50
CA THR A 266 -26.03 9.63 -10.37
C THR A 266 -25.03 8.71 -9.68
N ASN A 267 -24.44 9.12 -8.54
CA ASN A 267 -23.40 8.38 -7.83
C ASN A 267 -23.94 7.46 -6.72
N ARG A 268 -25.18 6.95 -6.86
CA ARG A 268 -25.87 6.21 -5.80
C ARG A 268 -25.11 4.97 -5.30
N GLU A 269 -24.59 4.14 -6.20
CA GLU A 269 -23.88 2.89 -5.83
C GLU A 269 -22.58 3.21 -5.06
N LEU A 270 -21.81 4.18 -5.56
CA LEU A 270 -20.60 4.68 -4.91
C LEU A 270 -20.90 5.19 -3.49
N ILE A 271 -21.95 6.02 -3.34
CA ILE A 271 -22.35 6.56 -2.04
C ILE A 271 -22.89 5.47 -1.11
N GLN A 272 -23.58 4.46 -1.62
CA GLN A 272 -24.03 3.32 -0.82
C GLN A 272 -22.85 2.54 -0.23
N TYR A 273 -21.84 2.26 -1.06
CA TYR A 273 -20.60 1.61 -0.61
C TYR A 273 -19.88 2.45 0.45
N ILE A 274 -19.63 3.74 0.16
CA ILE A 274 -18.95 4.65 1.07
C ILE A 274 -19.70 4.80 2.40
N HIS A 275 -21.02 4.97 2.34
CA HIS A 275 -21.86 5.09 3.53
C HIS A 275 -21.84 3.81 4.38
N SER A 276 -21.74 2.64 3.75
CA SER A 276 -21.59 1.36 4.46
C SER A 276 -20.25 1.28 5.18
N GLU A 277 -19.14 1.54 4.49
CA GLU A 277 -17.79 1.48 5.08
C GLU A 277 -17.62 2.50 6.20
N LEU A 278 -18.05 3.74 6.00
CA LEU A 278 -17.97 4.78 7.04
C LEU A 278 -18.90 4.46 8.23
N ARG A 279 -20.04 3.81 8.01
CA ARG A 279 -20.92 3.36 9.10
C ARG A 279 -20.26 2.26 9.94
N GLU A 280 -19.65 1.28 9.30
CA GLU A 280 -18.93 0.20 9.97
C GLU A 280 -17.77 0.77 10.79
N ALA A 281 -16.94 1.62 10.16
CA ALA A 281 -15.81 2.29 10.80
C ALA A 281 -16.23 3.12 12.02
N PHE A 282 -17.28 3.92 11.87
CA PHE A 282 -17.80 4.75 12.96
C PHE A 282 -18.32 3.90 14.12
N THR A 283 -19.05 2.83 13.82
CA THR A 283 -19.60 1.91 14.82
C THR A 283 -18.47 1.21 15.58
N TYR A 284 -17.42 0.80 14.88
CA TYR A 284 -16.23 0.19 15.47
C TYR A 284 -15.50 1.16 16.40
N ILE A 285 -15.24 2.40 15.98
CA ILE A 285 -14.62 3.42 16.84
C ILE A 285 -15.46 3.63 18.12
N GLN A 286 -16.78 3.78 17.98
CA GLN A 286 -17.65 3.94 19.14
C GLN A 286 -17.68 2.73 20.07
N SER A 287 -17.46 1.52 19.57
CA SER A 287 -17.46 0.32 20.43
C SER A 287 -16.18 0.19 21.26
N GLN A 288 -15.06 0.76 20.79
CA GLN A 288 -13.79 0.73 21.52
C GLN A 288 -13.68 1.84 22.59
N LEU A 289 -14.34 2.97 22.39
CA LEU A 289 -14.19 4.13 23.28
C LEU A 289 -15.10 4.07 24.51
N GLU A 290 -14.56 4.49 25.66
CA GLU A 290 -15.35 4.78 26.88
C GLU A 290 -16.12 6.10 26.76
N ARG A 291 -17.05 6.39 27.69
CA ARG A 291 -17.95 7.58 27.62
C ARG A 291 -17.19 8.89 27.35
N LYS A 292 -16.10 9.13 28.09
CA LYS A 292 -15.31 10.35 27.94
C LYS A 292 -14.54 10.39 26.61
N GLY A 293 -13.94 9.27 26.20
CA GLY A 293 -13.28 9.16 24.91
C GLY A 293 -14.23 9.38 23.73
N LYS A 294 -15.49 8.97 23.85
CA LYS A 294 -16.54 9.29 22.86
C LYS A 294 -16.78 10.78 22.77
N GLU A 295 -16.95 11.47 23.90
CA GLU A 295 -17.15 12.92 23.95
C GLU A 295 -15.99 13.65 23.26
N ASP A 296 -14.74 13.32 23.62
CA ASP A 296 -13.56 13.92 23.00
C ASP A 296 -13.48 13.64 21.49
N PHE A 297 -13.74 12.39 21.06
CA PHE A 297 -13.76 12.02 19.65
C PHE A 297 -14.81 12.80 18.85
N PHE A 298 -16.04 12.93 19.38
CA PHE A 298 -17.12 13.68 18.72
C PHE A 298 -16.82 15.16 18.63
N GLU A 299 -16.36 15.76 19.72
CA GLU A 299 -15.98 17.17 19.77
C GLU A 299 -14.88 17.46 18.73
N GLN A 300 -13.78 16.70 18.75
CA GLN A 300 -12.67 16.92 17.81
C GLN A 300 -13.05 16.63 16.35
N SER A 301 -13.85 15.59 16.10
CA SER A 301 -14.32 15.25 14.75
C SER A 301 -15.26 16.32 14.20
N PHE A 302 -16.13 16.89 15.03
CA PHE A 302 -17.01 17.98 14.63
C PHE A 302 -16.21 19.26 14.31
N VAL A 303 -15.25 19.62 15.17
CA VAL A 303 -14.37 20.77 14.93
C VAL A 303 -13.58 20.61 13.63
N PHE A 304 -12.99 19.44 13.41
CA PHE A 304 -12.28 19.12 12.18
C PHE A 304 -13.19 19.25 10.95
N PHE A 305 -14.32 18.53 10.93
CA PHE A 305 -15.21 18.52 9.78
C PHE A 305 -15.79 19.90 9.48
N HIS A 306 -16.25 20.62 10.49
CA HIS A 306 -16.84 21.95 10.31
C HIS A 306 -15.82 22.98 9.80
N SER A 307 -14.60 22.97 10.35
CA SER A 307 -13.54 23.88 9.88
C SER A 307 -13.12 23.60 8.44
N GLN A 308 -13.17 22.34 7.98
CA GLN A 308 -12.99 22.01 6.56
C GLN A 308 -14.12 22.52 5.68
N GLU A 309 -15.38 22.41 6.11
CA GLU A 309 -16.52 22.95 5.35
C GLU A 309 -16.39 24.47 5.17
N VAL A 310 -16.03 25.20 6.23
CA VAL A 310 -15.77 26.64 6.17
C VAL A 310 -14.64 26.97 5.19
N ASP A 311 -13.63 26.13 5.09
CA ASP A 311 -12.50 26.32 4.17
C ASP A 311 -12.90 26.05 2.71
N ARG A 312 -13.69 25.00 2.44
CA ARG A 312 -14.17 24.64 1.09
C ARG A 312 -15.11 25.67 0.48
N GLU A 313 -15.86 26.40 1.31
CA GLU A 313 -16.78 27.45 0.83
C GLU A 313 -16.04 28.72 0.37
N LYS A 314 -14.71 28.80 0.57
CA LYS A 314 -13.94 29.97 0.17
C LYS A 314 -13.72 30.01 -1.34
N ASP A 315 -13.86 31.20 -1.91
CA ASP A 315 -13.58 31.47 -3.31
C ASP A 315 -12.48 32.52 -3.42
N LEU A 316 -11.41 32.18 -4.16
CA LEU A 316 -10.27 33.07 -4.38
C LEU A 316 -10.69 34.39 -5.06
N SER A 317 -11.87 34.46 -5.71
CA SER A 317 -12.46 35.67 -6.30
C SER A 317 -12.95 36.70 -5.26
N ASN A 318 -13.25 36.27 -4.03
CA ASN A 318 -13.65 37.17 -2.96
C ASN A 318 -12.44 37.94 -2.43
N ALA A 319 -12.42 39.26 -2.60
CA ALA A 319 -11.30 40.12 -2.18
C ALA A 319 -11.39 40.61 -0.72
N ASN A 320 -12.42 40.19 0.04
CA ASN A 320 -12.78 40.78 1.32
C ASN A 320 -12.58 39.86 2.54
N TYR A 321 -11.97 38.69 2.38
CA TYR A 321 -11.64 37.87 3.56
C TYR A 321 -10.73 38.64 4.53
N THR A 322 -11.03 38.48 5.81
CA THR A 322 -10.23 38.92 6.95
C THR A 322 -9.10 37.93 7.22
N ASN A 323 -8.07 38.35 7.96
CA ASN A 323 -7.02 37.42 8.39
C ASN A 323 -7.59 36.29 9.26
N GLU A 324 -8.57 36.56 10.13
CA GLU A 324 -9.18 35.51 10.96
C GLU A 324 -9.90 34.45 10.10
N GLU A 325 -10.67 34.85 9.08
CA GLU A 325 -11.32 33.91 8.15
C GLU A 325 -10.31 33.06 7.36
N LEU A 326 -9.11 33.58 7.11
CA LEU A 326 -8.04 32.85 6.41
C LEU A 326 -7.30 31.87 7.33
N TYR A 327 -7.03 32.24 8.58
CA TYR A 327 -6.14 31.47 9.47
C TYR A 327 -6.86 30.63 10.53
N ILE A 328 -8.02 31.03 11.05
CA ILE A 328 -8.70 30.30 12.13
C ILE A 328 -9.15 28.90 11.69
N PRO A 329 -9.84 28.73 10.54
CA PRO A 329 -10.22 27.38 10.07
C PRO A 329 -8.99 26.49 9.82
N VAL A 330 -7.88 27.09 9.37
CA VAL A 330 -6.59 26.42 9.12
C VAL A 330 -5.96 25.91 10.42
N ILE A 331 -6.00 26.71 11.50
CA ILE A 331 -5.56 26.29 12.84
C ILE A 331 -6.41 25.12 13.34
N LEU A 332 -7.75 25.26 13.27
CA LEU A 332 -8.69 24.25 13.77
C LEU A 332 -8.54 22.92 13.03
N LYS A 333 -8.62 22.92 11.69
CA LYS A 333 -8.54 21.68 10.89
C LYS A 333 -7.22 20.95 11.12
N SER A 334 -6.11 21.69 11.18
CA SER A 334 -4.79 21.09 11.35
C SER A 334 -4.54 20.56 12.77
N ALA A 335 -5.04 21.24 13.80
CA ALA A 335 -4.94 20.77 15.19
C ALA A 335 -5.83 19.55 15.43
N SER A 336 -7.11 19.62 15.06
CA SER A 336 -8.09 18.57 15.35
C SER A 336 -7.77 17.25 14.64
N SER A 337 -7.27 17.28 13.40
CA SER A 337 -6.79 16.08 12.69
C SER A 337 -5.82 15.20 13.53
N ARG A 338 -4.94 15.85 14.30
CA ARG A 338 -3.95 15.18 15.15
C ARG A 338 -4.52 14.76 16.49
N LEU A 339 -5.38 15.60 17.07
CA LEU A 339 -6.06 15.27 18.33
C LEU A 339 -6.99 14.05 18.15
N ILE A 340 -7.64 13.91 16.99
CA ILE A 340 -8.48 12.73 16.68
C ILE A 340 -7.64 11.45 16.65
N ALA A 341 -6.44 11.47 16.07
CA ALA A 341 -5.58 10.29 15.98
C ALA A 341 -5.22 9.71 17.35
N ARG A 342 -5.12 10.57 18.39
CA ARG A 342 -4.96 10.12 19.78
C ARG A 342 -6.30 9.79 20.43
N SER A 343 -7.37 10.54 20.15
CA SER A 343 -8.68 10.35 20.79
C SER A 343 -9.36 9.03 20.39
N VAL A 344 -8.98 8.44 19.26
CA VAL A 344 -9.46 7.10 18.87
C VAL A 344 -8.85 5.99 19.72
N LEU A 345 -7.73 6.24 20.41
CA LEU A 345 -7.08 5.29 21.31
C LEU A 345 -7.51 5.52 22.77
N THR A 346 -7.61 4.43 23.54
CA THR A 346 -7.88 4.51 24.98
C THR A 346 -6.60 4.87 25.75
N VAL A 347 -6.26 6.15 25.77
CA VAL A 347 -5.01 6.69 26.37
C VAL A 347 -5.32 7.62 27.55
N LYS A 348 -4.38 7.73 28.52
CA LYS A 348 -4.49 8.70 29.62
C LYS A 348 -4.46 10.14 29.09
N GLU A 349 -5.20 11.02 29.76
CA GLU A 349 -5.18 12.46 29.46
C GLU A 349 -3.79 13.05 29.66
N ASP A 350 -3.36 13.86 28.69
CA ASP A 350 -2.14 14.65 28.76
C ASP A 350 -2.42 16.04 28.18
N LYS A 351 -2.78 16.96 29.08
CA LYS A 351 -3.10 18.35 28.71
C LYS A 351 -1.92 19.08 28.07
N GLU A 352 -0.69 18.68 28.40
CA GLU A 352 0.47 19.30 27.77
C GLU A 352 0.64 18.81 26.34
N PHE A 353 0.41 17.52 26.08
CA PHE A 353 0.31 17.01 24.70
C PHE A 353 -0.76 17.75 23.91
N ASP A 354 -1.97 17.90 24.43
CA ASP A 354 -3.07 18.53 23.68
C ASP A 354 -2.71 19.96 23.28
N ASN A 355 -2.03 20.69 24.17
CA ASN A 355 -1.55 22.04 23.90
C ASN A 355 -0.39 22.06 22.90
N ARG A 356 0.61 21.19 23.06
CA ARG A 356 1.73 21.07 22.09
C ARG A 356 1.20 20.75 20.70
N THR A 357 0.33 19.74 20.59
CA THR A 357 -0.30 19.29 19.34
C THR A 357 -1.17 20.39 18.71
N PHE A 358 -1.95 21.11 19.51
CA PHE A 358 -2.77 22.23 19.03
C PHE A 358 -1.91 23.35 18.44
N PHE A 359 -0.90 23.82 19.16
CA PHE A 359 -0.03 24.91 18.68
C PHE A 359 0.83 24.50 17.49
N TYR A 360 1.21 23.22 17.40
CA TYR A 360 1.98 22.67 16.29
C TYR A 360 1.17 22.56 14.99
N GLY A 361 -0.16 22.45 15.06
CA GLY A 361 -1.03 22.20 13.91
C GLY A 361 -0.77 23.12 12.71
N ILE A 362 -0.80 24.44 12.95
CA ILE A 362 -0.61 25.48 11.93
C ILE A 362 0.78 25.48 11.31
N TYR A 363 1.82 25.05 12.03
CA TYR A 363 3.19 24.98 11.48
C TYR A 363 3.23 24.06 10.26
N ASN A 364 2.66 22.85 10.39
CA ASN A 364 2.64 21.89 9.30
C ASN A 364 1.74 22.36 8.15
N GLN A 365 0.58 22.93 8.47
CA GLN A 365 -0.35 23.40 7.42
C GLN A 365 0.29 24.52 6.59
N LEU A 366 0.95 25.50 7.21
CA LEU A 366 1.68 26.53 6.46
C LEU A 366 2.88 25.98 5.67
N ALA A 367 3.53 24.92 6.17
CA ALA A 367 4.62 24.27 5.44
C ALA A 367 4.11 23.50 4.21
N ASP A 368 2.97 22.82 4.33
CA ASP A 368 2.34 22.07 3.25
C ASP A 368 1.72 23.04 2.22
N ASP A 369 0.96 24.06 2.64
CA ASP A 369 0.41 25.12 1.76
C ASP A 369 1.53 25.84 0.98
N PHE A 370 2.71 26.03 1.59
CA PHE A 370 3.86 26.61 0.89
C PHE A 370 4.42 25.66 -0.17
N ALA A 371 4.49 24.36 0.12
CA ALA A 371 5.03 23.35 -0.78
C ALA A 371 4.10 23.08 -1.99
N ASP A 372 2.80 23.15 -1.76
CA ASP A 372 1.73 22.82 -2.72
C ASP A 372 1.06 24.06 -3.32
N MET A 373 1.52 25.26 -2.97
CA MET A 373 1.01 26.57 -3.40
C MET A 373 0.65 26.69 -4.89
N PHE A 374 1.43 26.08 -5.79
CA PHE A 374 1.12 26.15 -7.23
C PHE A 374 0.00 25.21 -7.65
N ASP A 375 -0.04 24.04 -7.03
CA ASP A 375 -1.08 23.04 -7.24
C ASP A 375 -2.41 23.60 -6.68
N ASP A 376 -2.36 24.28 -5.52
CA ASP A 376 -3.51 24.99 -4.93
C ASP A 376 -4.02 26.15 -5.79
N ILE A 377 -3.13 26.92 -6.43
CA ILE A 377 -3.52 27.99 -7.36
C ILE A 377 -4.26 27.41 -8.56
N GLU A 378 -3.78 26.29 -9.10
CA GLU A 378 -4.41 25.62 -10.24
C GLU A 378 -5.79 25.05 -9.87
N ALA A 379 -5.92 24.49 -8.66
CA ALA A 379 -7.19 24.00 -8.12
C ALA A 379 -8.15 25.13 -7.66
N GLY A 380 -7.70 26.39 -7.63
CA GLY A 380 -8.49 27.53 -7.14
C GLY A 380 -8.68 27.56 -5.62
N ALA A 381 -7.90 26.77 -4.87
CA ALA A 381 -8.00 26.65 -3.42
C ALA A 381 -7.56 27.95 -2.71
N VAL A 382 -8.30 28.33 -1.68
CA VAL A 382 -8.02 29.52 -0.87
C VAL A 382 -7.19 29.14 0.36
N THR A 383 -5.87 29.24 0.23
CA THR A 383 -4.93 29.11 1.35
C THR A 383 -4.38 30.49 1.72
N PRO A 384 -3.78 30.64 2.92
CA PRO A 384 -3.08 31.88 3.26
C PRO A 384 -2.06 32.33 2.20
N TYR A 385 -1.36 31.39 1.56
CA TYR A 385 -0.40 31.69 0.51
C TYR A 385 -1.06 32.09 -0.82
N THR A 386 -2.05 31.35 -1.30
CA THR A 386 -2.71 31.69 -2.58
C THR A 386 -3.45 33.02 -2.50
N TYR A 387 -4.11 33.29 -1.37
CA TYR A 387 -4.81 34.54 -1.13
C TYR A 387 -3.85 35.74 -1.05
N TYR A 388 -2.76 35.62 -0.29
CA TYR A 388 -1.75 36.67 -0.19
C TYR A 388 -1.12 36.98 -1.55
N LEU A 389 -0.75 35.95 -2.33
CA LEU A 389 -0.20 36.15 -3.68
C LEU A 389 -1.14 36.96 -4.58
N LYS A 390 -2.44 36.72 -4.49
CA LYS A 390 -3.45 37.43 -5.31
C LYS A 390 -3.65 38.88 -4.86
N TYR A 391 -3.71 39.14 -3.55
CA TYR A 391 -4.21 40.42 -3.03
C TYR A 391 -3.19 41.31 -2.31
N HIS A 392 -1.95 40.86 -2.02
CA HIS A 392 -0.94 41.64 -1.27
C HIS A 392 -0.64 43.03 -1.83
N ARG A 393 -0.84 43.26 -3.14
CA ARG A 393 -0.61 44.58 -3.77
C ARG A 393 -1.72 45.59 -3.46
N VAL A 394 -2.94 45.12 -3.21
CA VAL A 394 -4.12 45.96 -3.00
C VAL A 394 -4.59 45.99 -1.54
N ARG A 395 -4.27 44.96 -0.76
CA ARG A 395 -4.60 44.82 0.66
C ARG A 395 -3.32 44.79 1.49
N GLN A 396 -2.98 45.93 2.11
CA GLN A 396 -1.79 46.08 2.97
C GLN A 396 -2.00 45.55 4.40
N ASP A 397 -3.25 45.26 4.77
CA ASP A 397 -3.64 44.70 6.06
C ASP A 397 -3.47 43.17 6.14
N LEU A 398 -3.13 42.51 5.04
CA LEU A 398 -2.93 41.06 5.02
C LEU A 398 -1.64 40.68 5.73
N ILE A 399 -1.76 39.68 6.61
CA ILE A 399 -0.59 39.07 7.24
C ILE A 399 0.18 38.27 6.18
N ASN A 400 1.50 38.47 6.12
CA ASN A 400 2.36 37.68 5.26
C ASN A 400 2.48 36.25 5.83
N PRO A 401 1.99 35.21 5.12
CA PRO A 401 1.99 33.84 5.62
C PRO A 401 3.40 33.30 5.86
N PHE A 402 4.42 33.81 5.16
CA PHE A 402 5.80 33.42 5.36
C PHE A 402 6.40 34.00 6.65
N GLU A 403 6.04 35.24 7.01
CA GLU A 403 6.43 35.81 8.30
C GLU A 403 5.70 35.11 9.46
N LEU A 404 4.41 34.83 9.29
CA LEU A 404 3.65 34.07 10.27
C LEU A 404 4.24 32.67 10.47
N TYR A 405 4.66 31.99 9.40
CA TYR A 405 5.33 30.69 9.49
C TYR A 405 6.58 30.72 10.39
N TRP A 406 7.44 31.74 10.25
CA TRP A 406 8.60 31.90 11.13
C TRP A 406 8.22 32.32 12.55
N THR A 407 7.15 33.11 12.71
CA THR A 407 6.60 33.47 14.02
C THR A 407 6.08 32.23 14.75
N VAL A 408 5.43 31.31 14.05
CA VAL A 408 5.00 30.01 14.60
C VAL A 408 6.21 29.17 15.03
N ILE A 409 7.27 29.10 14.21
CA ILE A 409 8.51 28.40 14.59
C ILE A 409 9.10 28.99 15.87
N PHE A 410 9.19 30.32 15.96
CA PHE A 410 9.65 31.00 17.17
C PHE A 410 8.79 30.65 18.38
N ASN A 411 7.47 30.74 18.25
CA ASN A 411 6.53 30.43 19.33
C ASN A 411 6.68 28.98 19.81
N LEU A 412 6.80 28.03 18.87
CA LEU A 412 7.00 26.63 19.20
C LEU A 412 8.33 26.41 19.94
N ILE A 413 9.44 26.93 19.42
CA ILE A 413 10.75 26.75 20.06
C ILE A 413 10.78 27.38 21.46
N HIS A 414 10.38 28.63 21.60
CA HIS A 414 10.64 29.38 22.85
C HIS A 414 9.50 29.31 23.86
N ASN A 415 8.25 29.30 23.41
CA ASN A 415 7.08 29.37 24.31
C ASN A 415 6.48 28.00 24.58
N VAL A 416 6.51 27.08 23.61
CA VAL A 416 5.91 25.74 23.75
C VAL A 416 6.93 24.70 24.21
N TYR A 417 8.14 24.70 23.64
CA TYR A 417 9.23 23.77 23.99
C TYR A 417 10.37 24.43 24.79
N HIS A 418 10.09 25.58 25.41
CA HIS A 418 10.96 26.23 26.40
C HIS A 418 12.43 26.42 25.99
N SER A 419 12.67 26.71 24.71
CA SER A 419 14.00 26.90 24.11
C SER A 419 14.91 25.68 24.15
N ASP A 420 14.34 24.47 24.17
CA ASP A 420 15.11 23.22 24.09
C ASP A 420 15.98 23.18 22.82
N THR A 421 17.23 22.74 23.01
CA THR A 421 18.25 22.74 21.94
C THR A 421 17.96 21.69 20.88
N LYS A 422 17.49 20.48 21.27
CA LYS A 422 17.20 19.41 20.31
C LYS A 422 15.99 19.81 19.45
N THR A 423 14.94 20.33 20.08
CA THR A 423 13.74 20.85 19.43
C THR A 423 14.05 21.97 18.45
N ARG A 424 14.82 22.99 18.88
CA ARG A 424 15.30 24.06 17.99
C ARG A 424 16.00 23.49 16.76
N ASN A 425 16.93 22.56 16.97
CA ASN A 425 17.72 22.00 15.88
C ASN A 425 16.86 21.17 14.91
N VAL A 426 15.92 20.38 15.40
CA VAL A 426 14.98 19.59 14.58
C VAL A 426 14.05 20.51 13.78
N MET A 427 13.44 21.51 14.42
CA MET A 427 12.51 22.45 13.78
C MET A 427 13.19 23.30 12.70
N LEU A 428 14.36 23.87 12.98
CA LEU A 428 15.11 24.65 11.98
C LEU A 428 15.57 23.78 10.82
N SER A 429 16.04 22.56 11.09
CA SER A 429 16.38 21.61 10.03
C SER A 429 15.18 21.30 9.14
N ARG A 430 14.00 21.07 9.73
CA ARG A 430 12.76 20.78 9.00
C ARG A 430 12.32 21.97 8.15
N ALA A 431 12.32 23.17 8.71
CA ALA A 431 11.91 24.38 8.02
C ALA A 431 12.82 24.70 6.81
N LEU A 432 14.14 24.59 7.00
CA LEU A 432 15.12 24.80 5.94
C LEU A 432 15.03 23.72 4.85
N ASN A 433 14.81 22.46 5.25
CA ASN A 433 14.60 21.37 4.30
C ASN A 433 13.36 21.59 3.44
N GLY A 434 12.25 22.04 4.03
CA GLY A 434 11.02 22.37 3.31
C GLY A 434 11.26 23.43 2.22
N GLN A 435 11.92 24.54 2.57
CA GLN A 435 12.25 25.59 1.60
C GLN A 435 13.23 25.13 0.52
N LYS A 436 14.22 24.31 0.89
CA LYS A 436 15.17 23.73 -0.07
C LYS A 436 14.47 22.86 -1.10
N ARG A 437 13.59 21.96 -0.66
CA ARG A 437 12.82 21.10 -1.57
C ARG A 437 11.87 21.89 -2.45
N PHE A 438 11.22 22.92 -1.90
CA PHE A 438 10.37 23.81 -2.70
C PHE A 438 11.19 24.53 -3.78
N LYS A 439 12.37 25.05 -3.44
CA LYS A 439 13.32 25.66 -4.39
C LYS A 439 13.73 24.68 -5.49
N GLU A 440 13.99 23.42 -5.14
CA GLU A 440 14.28 22.35 -6.11
C GLU A 440 13.09 22.05 -7.03
N LYS A 441 11.85 22.01 -6.49
CA LYS A 441 10.59 21.80 -7.25
C LYS A 441 10.34 22.91 -8.27
N VAL A 442 10.53 24.17 -7.90
CA VAL A 442 10.08 25.33 -8.70
C VAL A 442 11.20 26.01 -9.49
N GLY A 443 12.45 25.68 -9.19
CA GLY A 443 13.65 26.25 -9.82
C GLY A 443 14.07 27.61 -9.24
N ASP A 444 15.36 27.93 -9.41
CA ASP A 444 16.02 29.09 -8.79
C ASP A 444 15.37 30.43 -9.12
N LYS A 445 14.95 30.62 -10.38
CA LYS A 445 14.37 31.89 -10.85
C LYS A 445 13.02 32.15 -10.19
N LYS A 446 12.09 31.20 -10.30
CA LYS A 446 10.73 31.30 -9.77
C LYS A 446 10.75 31.41 -8.25
N TYR A 447 11.61 30.63 -7.60
CA TYR A 447 11.81 30.71 -6.16
C TYR A 447 12.28 32.10 -5.72
N LYS A 448 13.25 32.72 -6.43
CA LYS A 448 13.73 34.07 -6.10
C LYS A 448 12.63 35.14 -6.28
N GLU A 449 11.81 35.02 -7.31
CA GLU A 449 10.66 35.90 -7.54
C GLU A 449 9.66 35.82 -6.38
N LEU A 450 9.27 34.60 -5.99
CA LEU A 450 8.37 34.37 -4.86
C LEU A 450 8.92 34.87 -3.52
N MET A 451 10.18 34.56 -3.21
CA MET A 451 10.81 35.04 -1.98
C MET A 451 10.97 36.57 -1.96
N GLY A 452 10.92 37.23 -3.12
CA GLY A 452 10.82 38.68 -3.21
C GLY A 452 9.45 39.23 -2.81
N ILE A 453 8.38 38.46 -3.03
CA ILE A 453 7.01 38.80 -2.60
C ILE A 453 6.86 38.54 -1.10
N PHE A 454 7.36 37.41 -0.61
CA PHE A 454 7.25 36.98 0.78
C PHE A 454 8.32 37.54 1.73
N ALA A 455 9.14 38.50 1.27
CA ALA A 455 10.23 39.06 2.06
C ALA A 455 9.75 39.57 3.42
N THR A 456 10.51 39.30 4.49
CA THR A 456 10.07 39.55 5.88
C THR A 456 10.25 41.01 6.34
N GLY A 457 10.43 41.94 5.39
CA GLY A 457 10.83 43.32 5.68
C GLY A 457 12.23 43.47 6.30
N ASN A 458 12.94 42.37 6.61
CA ASN A 458 14.28 42.37 7.19
C ASN A 458 15.30 41.67 6.26
N PRO A 459 16.02 42.45 5.42
CA PRO A 459 16.95 41.89 4.44
C PRO A 459 18.09 41.04 5.04
N LYS A 460 18.48 41.29 6.29
CA LYS A 460 19.52 40.50 6.96
C LYS A 460 19.01 39.12 7.32
N PHE A 461 17.79 39.03 7.84
CA PHE A 461 17.15 37.77 8.19
C PHE A 461 16.82 36.95 6.95
N ASP A 462 16.19 37.58 5.93
CA ASP A 462 15.93 36.95 4.64
C ASP A 462 17.23 36.43 4.01
N GLY A 463 18.27 37.26 3.98
CA GLY A 463 19.59 36.87 3.47
C GLY A 463 20.20 35.69 4.22
N LEU A 464 19.98 35.59 5.53
CA LEU A 464 20.42 34.46 6.34
C LEU A 464 19.67 33.17 5.99
N ILE A 465 18.34 33.21 5.92
CA ILE A 465 17.51 32.06 5.52
C ILE A 465 17.94 31.59 4.13
N GLN A 466 18.01 32.49 3.15
CA GLN A 466 18.38 32.14 1.78
C GLN A 466 19.81 31.59 1.68
N LYS A 467 20.72 32.07 2.53
CA LYS A 467 22.07 31.50 2.64
C LYS A 467 22.05 30.09 3.24
N MET A 468 21.19 29.82 4.22
CA MET A 468 21.05 28.49 4.81
C MET A 468 20.42 27.51 3.83
N VAL A 469 19.32 27.87 3.17
CA VAL A 469 18.68 27.04 2.12
C VAL A 469 19.67 26.61 1.03
N ARG A 470 20.64 27.48 0.68
CA ARG A 470 21.69 27.15 -0.30
C ARG A 470 22.84 26.30 0.25
N LYS A 471 23.16 26.41 1.54
CA LYS A 471 24.39 25.82 2.14
C LYS A 471 24.13 24.59 3.00
N SER A 472 22.89 24.35 3.42
CA SER A 472 22.53 23.22 4.28
C SER A 472 22.63 21.91 3.48
N ASN A 473 23.77 21.26 3.66
CA ASN A 473 23.94 19.83 3.37
C ASN A 473 23.46 19.09 4.63
N ASP A 474 22.76 17.97 4.46
CA ASP A 474 22.31 17.09 5.56
C ASP A 474 21.11 17.56 6.39
N VAL A 475 20.05 18.09 5.76
CA VAL A 475 18.77 18.43 6.44
C VAL A 475 17.60 17.50 6.04
N ASP A 476 17.88 16.41 5.34
CA ASP A 476 16.87 15.47 4.86
C ASP A 476 16.23 14.65 6.00
N PHE A 477 15.03 14.11 5.80
CA PHE A 477 14.28 13.36 6.82
C PHE A 477 13.76 12.03 6.24
N LEU A 478 13.75 10.98 7.08
CA LEU A 478 13.28 9.65 6.72
C LEU A 478 11.81 9.62 6.32
N ASP A 479 10.92 10.39 6.98
CA ASP A 479 9.49 10.42 6.67
C ASP A 479 9.20 10.81 5.21
N LYS A 480 9.99 11.74 4.69
CA LYS A 480 9.90 12.18 3.30
C LYS A 480 10.46 11.14 2.33
N LEU A 481 11.58 10.50 2.68
CA LEU A 481 12.18 9.43 1.90
C LEU A 481 11.22 8.23 1.77
N VAL A 482 10.65 7.79 2.90
CA VAL A 482 9.64 6.72 2.98
C VAL A 482 8.41 7.07 2.16
N ARG A 483 7.88 8.29 2.31
CA ARG A 483 6.73 8.75 1.52
C ARG A 483 6.98 8.64 0.02
N ASP A 484 8.11 9.17 -0.43
CA ASP A 484 8.43 9.23 -1.86
C ASP A 484 8.67 7.80 -2.41
N GLN A 485 9.19 6.88 -1.58
CA GLN A 485 9.32 5.45 -1.91
C GLN A 485 7.97 4.73 -2.00
N ILE A 486 7.06 4.94 -1.04
CA ILE A 486 5.71 4.33 -1.08
C ILE A 486 4.96 4.74 -2.35
N ILE A 487 5.01 6.04 -2.71
CA ILE A 487 4.39 6.55 -3.93
C ILE A 487 5.03 5.92 -5.18
N ALA A 488 6.36 5.84 -5.22
CA ALA A 488 7.07 5.24 -6.34
C ALA A 488 6.73 3.74 -6.48
N ASN A 489 6.70 3.00 -5.37
CA ASN A 489 6.36 1.59 -5.35
C ASN A 489 4.93 1.35 -5.83
N PHE A 490 3.95 2.11 -5.34
CA PHE A 490 2.57 2.00 -5.80
C PHE A 490 2.40 2.29 -7.29
N LYS A 491 3.04 3.36 -7.80
CA LYS A 491 3.01 3.66 -9.24
C LYS A 491 3.67 2.56 -10.07
N ASN A 492 4.79 2.03 -9.58
CA ASN A 492 5.49 0.95 -10.26
C ASN A 492 4.67 -0.35 -10.22
N GLU A 493 4.10 -0.73 -9.08
CA GLU A 493 3.25 -1.93 -8.93
C GLU A 493 2.01 -1.86 -9.82
N SER A 494 1.32 -0.71 -9.84
CA SER A 494 0.16 -0.51 -10.70
C SER A 494 0.52 -0.64 -12.18
N LYS A 495 1.66 -0.07 -12.60
CA LYS A 495 2.16 -0.20 -13.98
C LYS A 495 2.62 -1.62 -14.31
N GLU A 496 3.40 -2.25 -13.43
CA GLU A 496 3.89 -3.63 -13.61
C GLU A 496 2.73 -4.62 -13.70
N ARG A 497 1.65 -4.40 -12.93
CA ARG A 497 0.42 -5.19 -13.02
C ARG A 497 -0.30 -4.98 -14.35
N GLU A 498 -0.40 -3.74 -14.84
CA GLU A 498 -1.01 -3.45 -16.14
C GLU A 498 -0.22 -4.11 -17.28
N ASP A 499 1.10 -3.93 -17.27
CA ASP A 499 2.03 -4.56 -18.21
C ASP A 499 1.90 -6.09 -18.17
N PHE A 500 1.82 -6.68 -16.97
CA PHE A 500 1.59 -8.11 -16.76
C PHE A 500 0.28 -8.59 -17.39
N VAL A 501 -0.84 -7.92 -17.12
CA VAL A 501 -2.17 -8.30 -17.66
C VAL A 501 -2.18 -8.18 -19.19
N ASN A 502 -1.60 -7.11 -19.75
CA ASN A 502 -1.53 -6.92 -21.19
C ASN A 502 -0.63 -7.96 -21.87
N MET A 503 0.50 -8.29 -21.27
CA MET A 503 1.39 -9.37 -21.73
C MET A 503 0.66 -10.71 -21.69
N ALA A 504 0.06 -11.08 -20.55
CA ALA A 504 -0.66 -12.34 -20.39
C ALA A 504 -1.79 -12.48 -21.42
N LYS A 505 -2.55 -11.43 -21.70
CA LYS A 505 -3.57 -11.42 -22.76
C LYS A 505 -2.98 -11.64 -24.15
N THR A 506 -1.87 -10.98 -24.47
CA THR A 506 -1.19 -11.09 -25.77
C THR A 506 -0.66 -12.50 -26.00
N VAL A 507 0.08 -13.02 -25.02
CA VAL A 507 0.66 -14.37 -25.06
C VAL A 507 -0.43 -15.43 -25.09
N ARG A 508 -1.52 -15.25 -24.33
CA ARG A 508 -2.68 -16.15 -24.39
C ARG A 508 -3.28 -16.21 -25.79
N ASN A 509 -3.41 -15.08 -26.48
CA ASN A 509 -3.94 -15.04 -27.84
C ASN A 509 -3.00 -15.77 -28.82
N GLN A 510 -1.69 -15.54 -28.72
CA GLN A 510 -0.70 -16.27 -29.52
C GLN A 510 -0.78 -17.78 -29.28
N ILE A 511 -0.80 -18.22 -28.02
CA ILE A 511 -0.96 -19.63 -27.66
C ILE A 511 -2.24 -20.21 -28.27
N ASN A 512 -3.38 -19.52 -28.15
CA ASN A 512 -4.63 -20.01 -28.73
C ASN A 512 -4.57 -20.20 -30.26
N THR A 513 -3.72 -19.46 -30.99
CA THR A 513 -3.55 -19.65 -32.44
C THR A 513 -2.73 -20.88 -32.83
N ILE A 514 -1.84 -21.36 -31.95
CA ILE A 514 -0.92 -22.48 -32.23
C ILE A 514 -1.41 -23.83 -31.71
N LEU A 515 -2.40 -23.86 -30.80
CA LEU A 515 -2.88 -25.10 -30.17
C LEU A 515 -3.67 -26.03 -31.09
N HIS A 516 -4.06 -25.58 -32.29
CA HIS A 516 -4.88 -26.39 -33.17
C HIS A 516 -4.07 -27.57 -33.75
N ILE A 517 -4.60 -28.78 -33.58
CA ILE A 517 -4.01 -30.00 -34.13
C ILE A 517 -4.59 -30.24 -35.53
N PRO A 518 -3.76 -30.21 -36.60
CA PRO A 518 -4.25 -30.35 -37.97
C PRO A 518 -4.69 -31.80 -38.27
N LYS A 519 -5.75 -31.94 -39.08
CA LYS A 519 -6.18 -33.23 -39.61
C LYS A 519 -5.32 -33.61 -40.82
N ASN A 520 -4.53 -34.68 -40.71
CA ASN A 520 -3.82 -35.23 -41.86
C ASN A 520 -4.80 -36.07 -42.70
N GLY A 521 -5.00 -35.72 -43.98
CA GLY A 521 -6.05 -36.23 -44.87
C GLY A 521 -6.00 -37.72 -45.27
N ILE A 522 -5.35 -38.58 -44.47
CA ILE A 522 -5.26 -40.04 -44.64
C ILE A 522 -5.82 -40.77 -43.39
N ALA A 523 -6.40 -40.04 -42.43
CA ALA A 523 -6.84 -40.58 -41.14
C ALA A 523 -8.15 -41.39 -41.25
N SER A 524 -8.31 -42.43 -40.44
CA SER A 524 -9.55 -43.23 -40.36
C SER A 524 -10.67 -42.44 -39.67
N SER A 525 -11.94 -42.84 -39.83
CA SER A 525 -13.08 -42.17 -39.17
C SER A 525 -12.95 -42.08 -37.63
N MET A 526 -12.22 -43.00 -37.01
CA MET A 526 -11.98 -42.99 -35.57
C MET A 526 -10.83 -42.04 -35.18
N ASP A 527 -9.80 -41.93 -36.00
CA ASP A 527 -8.72 -40.93 -35.83
C ASP A 527 -9.28 -39.50 -35.96
N GLU A 528 -10.20 -39.28 -36.92
CA GLU A 528 -10.87 -37.99 -37.08
C GLU A 528 -11.68 -37.62 -35.83
N SER A 529 -12.37 -38.59 -35.20
CA SER A 529 -13.13 -38.37 -33.97
C SER A 529 -12.26 -38.02 -32.76
N ILE A 530 -11.04 -38.58 -32.65
CA ILE A 530 -10.12 -38.30 -31.53
C ILE A 530 -9.50 -36.90 -31.69
N ILE A 531 -9.06 -36.54 -32.90
CA ILE A 531 -8.51 -35.20 -33.19
C ILE A 531 -9.59 -34.12 -33.00
N ASP A 532 -10.83 -34.39 -33.39
CA ASP A 532 -11.96 -33.48 -33.15
C ASP A 532 -12.25 -33.31 -31.65
N ALA A 533 -12.23 -34.39 -30.87
CA ALA A 533 -12.39 -34.33 -29.42
C ALA A 533 -11.22 -33.58 -28.73
N ALA A 534 -9.98 -33.78 -29.19
CA ALA A 534 -8.81 -33.05 -28.69
C ALA A 534 -8.94 -31.54 -28.94
N ASN A 535 -9.21 -31.16 -30.20
CA ASN A 535 -9.42 -29.76 -30.58
C ASN A 535 -10.63 -29.15 -29.89
N TYR A 536 -11.71 -29.92 -29.66
CA TYR A 536 -12.88 -29.47 -28.90
C TYR A 536 -12.49 -29.02 -27.48
N SER A 537 -11.67 -29.80 -26.77
CA SER A 537 -11.20 -29.45 -25.42
C SER A 537 -10.21 -28.29 -25.42
N LEU A 538 -9.31 -28.25 -26.42
CA LEU A 538 -8.32 -27.18 -26.56
C LEU A 538 -8.97 -25.83 -26.87
N LEU A 539 -10.04 -25.80 -27.67
CA LEU A 539 -10.80 -24.59 -28.00
C LEU A 539 -11.60 -24.00 -26.82
N GLY A 540 -11.77 -24.73 -25.71
CA GLY A 540 -12.45 -24.21 -24.53
C GLY A 540 -11.73 -23.00 -23.90
N ASP A 541 -12.47 -22.13 -23.22
CA ASP A 541 -11.92 -20.92 -22.60
C ASP A 541 -11.02 -21.27 -21.40
N GLY A 542 -9.71 -21.33 -21.65
CA GLY A 542 -8.69 -21.63 -20.65
C GLY A 542 -7.87 -20.40 -20.27
N LYS A 543 -7.50 -20.29 -18.97
CA LYS A 543 -6.61 -19.22 -18.47
C LYS A 543 -5.20 -19.27 -19.11
N ARG A 544 -4.77 -20.46 -19.61
CA ARG A 544 -3.44 -20.73 -20.20
C ARG A 544 -2.24 -20.36 -19.32
N LEU A 545 -2.41 -20.40 -17.99
CA LEU A 545 -1.40 -19.94 -17.04
C LEU A 545 -0.04 -20.64 -17.22
N ARG A 546 -0.04 -21.97 -17.36
CA ARG A 546 1.16 -22.81 -17.52
C ARG A 546 2.00 -22.41 -18.75
N PRO A 547 1.46 -22.42 -19.99
CA PRO A 547 2.23 -22.01 -21.15
C PRO A 547 2.58 -20.51 -21.13
N ILE A 548 1.76 -19.62 -20.56
CA ILE A 548 2.15 -18.20 -20.42
C ILE A 548 3.38 -18.07 -19.49
N MET A 549 3.41 -18.78 -18.36
CA MET A 549 4.58 -18.81 -17.47
C MET A 549 5.84 -19.30 -18.21
N THR A 550 5.72 -20.36 -18.99
CA THR A 550 6.83 -20.90 -19.78
C THR A 550 7.31 -19.96 -20.86
N TRP A 551 6.39 -19.29 -21.58
CA TRP A 551 6.74 -18.29 -22.56
C TRP A 551 7.50 -17.14 -21.91
N VAL A 552 7.06 -16.66 -20.75
CA VAL A 552 7.72 -15.54 -20.08
C VAL A 552 9.11 -15.93 -19.57
N MET A 553 9.25 -17.09 -18.91
CA MET A 553 10.57 -17.55 -18.49
C MET A 553 11.50 -17.77 -19.68
N GLY A 554 11.03 -18.47 -20.72
CA GLY A 554 11.84 -18.77 -21.90
C GLY A 554 12.22 -17.53 -22.70
N VAL A 555 11.23 -16.75 -23.12
CA VAL A 555 11.40 -15.66 -24.08
C VAL A 555 11.82 -14.37 -23.37
N HIS A 556 11.09 -13.94 -22.35
CA HIS A 556 11.32 -12.64 -21.70
C HIS A 556 12.52 -12.68 -20.74
N GLU A 557 12.61 -13.67 -19.85
CA GLU A 557 13.68 -13.74 -18.85
C GLU A 557 14.97 -14.35 -19.41
N TYR A 558 14.87 -15.44 -20.19
CA TYR A 558 16.04 -16.13 -20.71
C TYR A 558 16.45 -15.72 -22.13
N GLY A 559 15.63 -14.92 -22.83
CA GLY A 559 15.95 -14.43 -24.17
C GLY A 559 15.93 -15.51 -25.25
N LEU A 560 15.20 -16.61 -25.03
CA LEU A 560 15.01 -17.65 -26.05
C LEU A 560 14.12 -17.13 -27.17
N ASP A 561 14.37 -17.62 -28.39
CA ASP A 561 13.56 -17.24 -29.55
C ASP A 561 12.15 -17.83 -29.43
N GLU A 562 11.14 -16.99 -29.65
CA GLU A 562 9.72 -17.36 -29.50
C GLU A 562 9.34 -18.58 -30.34
N SER A 563 9.85 -18.68 -31.57
CA SER A 563 9.56 -19.81 -32.46
C SER A 563 10.16 -21.14 -31.97
N THR A 564 11.23 -21.07 -31.18
CA THR A 564 11.87 -22.26 -30.61
C THR A 564 11.15 -22.78 -29.37
N ILE A 565 10.41 -21.92 -28.67
CA ILE A 565 9.65 -22.28 -27.46
C ILE A 565 8.24 -22.76 -27.79
N GLU A 566 7.67 -22.39 -28.94
CA GLU A 566 6.32 -22.78 -29.36
C GLU A 566 5.97 -24.27 -29.12
N PRO A 567 6.82 -25.26 -29.48
CA PRO A 567 6.52 -26.66 -29.23
C PRO A 567 6.37 -26.99 -27.74
N LEU A 568 7.18 -26.36 -26.87
CA LEU A 568 7.08 -26.55 -25.44
C LEU A 568 5.75 -25.99 -24.88
N LEU A 569 5.27 -24.87 -25.41
CA LEU A 569 3.98 -24.28 -25.00
C LEU A 569 2.81 -25.20 -25.33
N LYS A 570 2.80 -25.74 -26.57
CA LYS A 570 1.81 -26.72 -27.01
C LYS A 570 1.87 -27.97 -26.14
N SER A 571 3.07 -28.50 -25.89
CA SER A 571 3.27 -29.67 -25.06
C SER A 571 2.65 -29.53 -23.66
N LEU A 572 2.90 -28.42 -22.98
CA LEU A 572 2.35 -28.16 -21.64
C LEU A 572 0.83 -28.06 -21.63
N GLU A 573 0.23 -27.37 -22.61
CA GLU A 573 -1.22 -27.25 -22.68
C GLU A 573 -1.89 -28.56 -23.12
N TYR A 574 -1.25 -29.37 -23.98
CA TYR A 574 -1.72 -30.70 -24.35
C TYR A 574 -1.70 -31.64 -23.15
N MET A 575 -0.61 -31.68 -22.37
CA MET A 575 -0.54 -32.45 -21.12
C MET A 575 -1.58 -31.99 -20.10
N HIS A 576 -1.74 -30.67 -19.91
CA HIS A 576 -2.74 -30.14 -19.00
C HIS A 576 -4.17 -30.47 -19.46
N THR A 577 -4.45 -30.37 -20.76
CA THR A 577 -5.77 -30.70 -21.31
C THR A 577 -6.04 -32.20 -21.20
N ALA A 578 -5.03 -33.05 -21.43
CA ALA A 578 -5.13 -34.49 -21.20
C ALA A 578 -5.45 -34.81 -19.74
N SER A 579 -4.77 -34.17 -18.78
CA SER A 579 -5.03 -34.40 -17.35
C SER A 579 -6.47 -34.07 -16.98
N LEU A 580 -7.02 -32.96 -17.49
CA LEU A 580 -8.42 -32.59 -17.26
C LEU A 580 -9.41 -33.58 -17.88
N ILE A 581 -9.14 -34.08 -19.09
CA ILE A 581 -10.00 -35.08 -19.74
C ILE A 581 -10.09 -36.35 -18.90
N PHE A 582 -8.97 -36.81 -18.34
CA PHE A 582 -8.95 -37.99 -17.46
C PHE A 582 -9.63 -37.73 -16.11
N ASP A 583 -9.41 -36.56 -15.51
CA ASP A 583 -10.03 -36.10 -14.26
C ASP A 583 -11.57 -36.04 -14.39
N ASP A 584 -12.06 -35.59 -15.55
CA ASP A 584 -13.48 -35.44 -15.85
C ASP A 584 -14.24 -36.78 -16.03
N LEU A 585 -13.55 -37.93 -16.14
CA LEU A 585 -14.20 -39.21 -16.45
C LEU A 585 -15.15 -39.69 -15.34
N PRO A 586 -16.16 -40.53 -15.66
CA PRO A 586 -17.06 -41.10 -14.66
C PRO A 586 -16.38 -41.90 -13.55
N ALA A 587 -15.20 -42.46 -13.83
CA ALA A 587 -14.42 -43.21 -12.83
C ALA A 587 -13.59 -42.32 -11.88
N GLN A 588 -13.58 -41.00 -12.10
CA GLN A 588 -12.82 -40.03 -11.31
C GLN A 588 -13.75 -38.98 -10.70
N ASP A 589 -13.93 -37.81 -11.33
CA ASP A 589 -14.78 -36.73 -10.81
C ASP A 589 -16.17 -36.67 -11.48
N ASP A 590 -16.43 -37.44 -12.54
CA ASP A 590 -17.70 -37.47 -13.30
C ASP A 590 -18.27 -36.08 -13.64
N SER A 591 -17.38 -35.15 -13.96
CA SER A 591 -17.75 -33.76 -14.22
C SER A 591 -18.54 -33.63 -15.53
N SER A 592 -19.66 -32.90 -15.50
CA SER A 592 -20.49 -32.71 -16.69
C SER A 592 -20.04 -31.53 -17.58
N PHE A 593 -19.38 -30.54 -17.00
CA PHE A 593 -18.92 -29.33 -17.70
C PHE A 593 -17.49 -28.95 -17.32
N ARG A 594 -16.73 -28.45 -18.29
CA ARG A 594 -15.38 -27.93 -18.13
C ARG A 594 -15.16 -26.77 -19.10
N ARG A 595 -14.60 -25.65 -18.62
CA ARG A 595 -14.32 -24.43 -19.44
C ARG A 595 -15.55 -23.95 -20.23
N GLY A 596 -16.73 -23.96 -19.60
CA GLY A 596 -17.99 -23.54 -20.19
C GLY A 596 -18.59 -24.49 -21.24
N ARG A 597 -18.04 -25.70 -21.41
CA ARG A 597 -18.50 -26.68 -22.40
C ARG A 597 -18.76 -28.05 -21.76
N PRO A 598 -19.65 -28.90 -22.31
CA PRO A 598 -19.76 -30.29 -21.88
C PRO A 598 -18.40 -31.00 -21.94
N THR A 599 -18.08 -31.82 -20.94
CA THR A 599 -16.85 -32.61 -20.93
C THR A 599 -16.82 -33.61 -22.08
N VAL A 600 -15.63 -34.05 -22.50
CA VAL A 600 -15.46 -34.90 -23.70
C VAL A 600 -16.30 -36.17 -23.62
N HIS A 601 -16.37 -36.81 -22.45
CA HIS A 601 -17.13 -38.04 -22.28
C HIS A 601 -18.64 -37.83 -22.35
N LYS A 602 -19.15 -36.62 -22.07
CA LYS A 602 -20.56 -36.24 -22.26
C LYS A 602 -20.85 -35.81 -23.70
N ALA A 603 -19.94 -35.09 -24.34
CA ALA A 603 -20.11 -34.62 -25.73
C ALA A 603 -19.94 -35.74 -26.77
N TYR A 604 -19.08 -36.72 -26.47
CA TYR A 604 -18.81 -37.89 -27.30
C TYR A 604 -19.19 -39.15 -26.52
N ASN A 605 -18.21 -39.85 -25.96
CA ASN A 605 -18.37 -41.00 -25.06
C ASN A 605 -17.08 -41.25 -24.28
N THR A 606 -17.14 -42.14 -23.29
CA THR A 606 -15.99 -42.48 -22.43
C THR A 606 -14.77 -43.00 -23.21
N ALA A 607 -14.98 -43.88 -24.20
CA ALA A 607 -13.88 -44.45 -24.97
C ALA A 607 -13.13 -43.39 -25.80
N VAL A 608 -13.86 -42.46 -26.42
CA VAL A 608 -13.28 -41.31 -27.13
C VAL A 608 -12.51 -40.42 -26.15
N ALA A 609 -13.05 -40.15 -24.97
CA ALA A 609 -12.38 -39.33 -23.96
C ALA A 609 -11.05 -39.95 -23.49
N GLU A 610 -11.03 -41.25 -23.14
CA GLU A 610 -9.82 -41.97 -22.74
C GLU A 610 -8.75 -41.95 -23.83
N LEU A 611 -9.14 -42.25 -25.08
CA LEU A 611 -8.22 -42.23 -26.21
C LEU A 611 -7.71 -40.82 -26.54
N THR A 612 -8.55 -39.79 -26.37
CA THR A 612 -8.18 -38.38 -26.56
C THR A 612 -7.15 -37.93 -25.53
N GLY A 613 -7.33 -38.30 -24.26
CA GLY A 613 -6.34 -38.01 -23.23
C GLY A 613 -4.99 -38.67 -23.51
N LEU A 614 -5.00 -39.94 -23.94
CA LEU A 614 -3.78 -40.66 -24.32
C LEU A 614 -3.12 -40.02 -25.55
N TYR A 615 -3.91 -39.68 -26.56
CA TYR A 615 -3.46 -39.03 -27.79
C TYR A 615 -2.75 -37.71 -27.48
N LEU A 616 -3.38 -36.80 -26.72
CA LEU A 616 -2.78 -35.53 -26.31
C LEU A 616 -1.48 -35.71 -25.52
N THR A 617 -1.39 -36.75 -24.69
CA THR A 617 -0.17 -37.07 -23.95
C THR A 617 0.97 -37.44 -24.91
N GLN A 618 0.69 -38.20 -25.98
CA GLN A 618 1.69 -38.55 -27.00
C GLN A 618 2.05 -37.35 -27.88
N GLU A 619 1.07 -36.56 -28.32
CA GLU A 619 1.31 -35.32 -29.07
C GLU A 619 2.19 -34.34 -28.27
N ALA A 620 2.01 -34.25 -26.96
CA ALA A 620 2.86 -33.44 -26.11
C ALA A 620 4.33 -33.89 -26.15
N VAL A 621 4.61 -35.20 -26.21
CA VAL A 621 5.96 -35.76 -26.35
C VAL A 621 6.52 -35.50 -27.75
N VAL A 622 5.69 -35.59 -28.79
CA VAL A 622 6.06 -35.24 -30.17
C VAL A 622 6.50 -33.78 -30.24
N GLU A 623 5.73 -32.88 -29.64
CA GLU A 623 6.06 -31.46 -29.57
C GLU A 623 7.39 -31.23 -28.83
N GLN A 624 7.63 -31.90 -27.69
CA GLN A 624 8.92 -31.84 -26.99
C GLN A 624 10.08 -32.35 -27.85
N ALA A 625 9.88 -33.46 -28.57
CA ALA A 625 10.91 -34.02 -29.46
C ALA A 625 11.18 -33.16 -30.69
N SER A 626 10.27 -32.24 -31.04
CA SER A 626 10.42 -31.29 -32.15
C SER A 626 11.20 -30.01 -31.78
N LEU A 627 11.52 -29.82 -30.49
CA LEU A 627 12.28 -28.69 -29.99
C LEU A 627 13.65 -28.59 -30.67
N ARG A 628 13.97 -27.42 -31.21
CA ARG A 628 15.20 -27.16 -31.98
C ARG A 628 16.35 -26.67 -31.09
N PHE A 629 16.70 -27.49 -30.10
CA PHE A 629 17.81 -27.26 -29.17
C PHE A 629 18.84 -28.39 -29.27
N ASP A 630 19.91 -28.31 -28.47
CA ASP A 630 20.86 -29.42 -28.35
C ASP A 630 20.11 -30.72 -27.96
N PRO A 631 20.32 -31.84 -28.68
CA PRO A 631 19.59 -33.08 -28.43
C PRO A 631 19.73 -33.64 -27.01
N GLN A 632 20.85 -33.41 -26.31
CA GLN A 632 21.01 -33.84 -24.92
C GLN A 632 20.17 -32.98 -23.97
N VAL A 633 20.06 -31.69 -24.25
CA VAL A 633 19.17 -30.77 -23.52
C VAL A 633 17.71 -31.16 -23.73
N VAL A 634 17.29 -31.43 -24.97
CA VAL A 634 15.93 -31.91 -25.27
C VAL A 634 15.64 -33.24 -24.58
N LEU A 635 16.58 -34.19 -24.60
CA LEU A 635 16.44 -35.46 -23.87
C LEU A 635 16.33 -35.26 -22.36
N ARG A 636 17.11 -34.35 -21.77
CA ARG A 636 17.00 -33.97 -20.35
C ARG A 636 15.61 -33.42 -20.04
N LEU A 637 15.09 -32.53 -20.88
CA LEU A 637 13.76 -31.95 -20.72
C LEU A 637 12.66 -33.00 -20.83
N ILE A 638 12.71 -33.91 -21.82
CA ILE A 638 11.73 -34.99 -21.96
C ILE A 638 11.75 -35.91 -20.73
N ARG A 639 12.95 -36.29 -20.25
CA ARG A 639 13.08 -37.08 -19.01
C ARG A 639 12.48 -36.38 -17.81
N TYR A 640 12.73 -35.08 -17.68
CA TYR A 640 12.17 -34.26 -16.62
C TYR A 640 10.63 -34.21 -16.72
N SER A 641 10.08 -33.90 -17.89
CA SER A 641 8.63 -33.89 -18.14
C SER A 641 7.96 -35.24 -17.85
N ALA A 642 8.56 -36.34 -18.28
CA ALA A 642 8.04 -37.68 -18.02
C ALA A 642 8.07 -38.04 -16.53
N GLY A 643 9.14 -37.64 -15.82
CA GLY A 643 9.22 -37.76 -14.36
C GLY A 643 8.12 -36.98 -13.66
N LYS A 644 7.91 -35.71 -14.04
CA LYS A 644 6.85 -34.86 -13.49
C LYS A 644 5.44 -35.38 -13.79
N THR A 645 5.24 -35.97 -14.97
CA THR A 645 3.97 -36.66 -15.31
C THR A 645 3.74 -37.88 -14.42
N THR A 646 4.80 -38.65 -14.12
CA THR A 646 4.72 -39.81 -13.22
C THR A 646 4.33 -39.38 -11.79
N GLU A 647 4.96 -38.32 -11.30
CA GLU A 647 4.66 -37.71 -10.00
C GLU A 647 3.24 -37.12 -9.95
N MET A 648 2.75 -36.50 -11.04
CA MET A 648 1.36 -36.03 -11.15
C MET A 648 0.35 -37.19 -11.08
N CYS A 649 0.61 -38.31 -11.77
CA CYS A 649 -0.23 -39.50 -11.68
C CYS A 649 -0.26 -40.06 -10.25
N ARG A 650 0.87 -40.00 -9.53
CA ARG A 650 0.91 -40.35 -8.10
C ARG A 650 0.04 -39.40 -7.28
N GLY A 651 0.10 -38.10 -7.53
CA GLY A 651 -0.76 -37.09 -6.91
C GLY A 651 -2.24 -37.41 -7.10
N GLN A 652 -2.66 -37.67 -8.33
CA GLN A 652 -4.04 -38.04 -8.65
C GLN A 652 -4.47 -39.33 -7.95
N ALA A 653 -3.59 -40.35 -7.90
CA ALA A 653 -3.89 -41.57 -7.16
C ALA A 653 -4.02 -41.33 -5.65
N MET A 654 -3.22 -40.43 -5.07
CA MET A 654 -3.33 -40.04 -3.66
C MET A 654 -4.65 -39.32 -3.40
N ASP A 655 -5.05 -38.40 -4.28
CA ASP A 655 -6.30 -37.64 -4.21
C ASP A 655 -7.53 -38.56 -4.25
N LEU A 656 -7.61 -39.46 -5.24
CA LEU A 656 -8.68 -40.46 -5.34
C LEU A 656 -8.76 -41.36 -4.09
N ASN A 657 -7.61 -41.74 -3.53
CA ASN A 657 -7.55 -42.55 -2.31
C ASN A 657 -7.87 -41.76 -1.04
N SER A 658 -7.90 -40.42 -1.10
CA SER A 658 -8.22 -39.54 0.02
C SER A 658 -9.70 -39.20 0.12
N LYS A 659 -10.47 -39.37 -0.95
CA LYS A 659 -11.93 -39.12 -0.96
C LYS A 659 -12.62 -39.81 0.22
N GLY A 660 -13.36 -39.03 1.02
CA GLY A 660 -14.05 -39.50 2.22
C GLY A 660 -13.17 -39.77 3.44
N LYS A 661 -11.90 -39.31 3.45
CA LYS A 661 -10.99 -39.42 4.60
C LYS A 661 -10.62 -38.04 5.13
N GLU A 662 -10.41 -37.96 6.44
CA GLU A 662 -9.77 -36.80 7.08
C GLU A 662 -8.27 -36.84 6.80
N LEU A 663 -7.75 -35.78 6.18
CA LEU A 663 -6.33 -35.60 5.89
C LEU A 663 -5.65 -34.74 6.95
N THR A 664 -4.36 -35.01 7.18
CA THR A 664 -3.49 -34.05 7.89
C THR A 664 -3.05 -32.93 6.95
N LEU A 665 -2.63 -31.78 7.51
CA LEU A 665 -2.10 -30.67 6.72
C LEU A 665 -0.91 -31.11 5.84
N ASP A 666 -0.02 -31.95 6.34
CA ASP A 666 1.13 -32.45 5.58
C ASP A 666 0.70 -33.34 4.40
N GLN A 667 -0.32 -34.17 4.60
CA GLN A 667 -0.88 -34.99 3.53
C GLN A 667 -1.54 -34.12 2.46
N LEU A 668 -2.28 -33.09 2.86
CA LEU A 668 -2.93 -32.17 1.94
C LEU A 668 -1.90 -31.33 1.17
N ASN A 669 -0.86 -30.80 1.83
CA ASN A 669 0.27 -30.13 1.18
C ASN A 669 0.94 -31.04 0.14
N THR A 670 1.13 -32.32 0.47
CA THR A 670 1.72 -33.31 -0.43
C THR A 670 0.84 -33.53 -1.66
N ILE A 671 -0.47 -33.76 -1.47
CA ILE A 671 -1.42 -33.95 -2.57
C ILE A 671 -1.49 -32.70 -3.45
N CYS A 672 -1.61 -31.51 -2.83
CA CYS A 672 -1.64 -30.22 -3.51
C CYS A 672 -0.38 -29.99 -4.36
N PHE A 673 0.80 -30.29 -3.82
CA PHE A 673 2.05 -30.18 -4.58
C PHE A 673 2.02 -31.08 -5.81
N TYR A 674 1.70 -32.37 -5.66
CA TYR A 674 1.71 -33.30 -6.78
C TYR A 674 0.58 -33.07 -7.80
N LYS A 675 -0.57 -32.51 -7.40
CA LYS A 675 -1.70 -32.22 -8.30
C LYS A 675 -1.55 -30.87 -9.01
N THR A 676 -1.15 -29.84 -8.26
CA THR A 676 -1.14 -28.44 -8.71
C THR A 676 0.29 -27.90 -8.84
N GLY A 677 1.07 -27.93 -7.76
CA GLY A 677 2.40 -27.30 -7.70
C GLY A 677 3.41 -27.85 -8.72
N ILE A 678 3.36 -29.14 -9.01
CA ILE A 678 4.28 -29.81 -9.94
C ILE A 678 4.18 -29.26 -11.37
N ALA A 679 3.00 -28.81 -11.77
CA ALA A 679 2.78 -28.25 -13.09
C ALA A 679 3.31 -26.81 -13.16
N PHE A 680 3.25 -26.06 -12.06
CA PHE A 680 3.95 -24.78 -11.94
C PHE A 680 5.46 -25.01 -12.01
N GLU A 681 5.98 -26.02 -11.31
CA GLU A 681 7.40 -26.40 -11.34
C GLU A 681 7.83 -26.71 -12.77
N ALA A 682 7.11 -27.58 -13.48
CA ALA A 682 7.40 -27.90 -14.87
C ALA A 682 7.38 -26.67 -15.78
N SER A 683 6.41 -25.77 -15.59
CA SER A 683 6.28 -24.56 -16.40
C SER A 683 7.46 -23.59 -16.24
N LEU A 684 8.13 -23.60 -15.08
CA LEU A 684 9.28 -22.75 -14.78
C LEU A 684 10.62 -23.44 -15.09
N VAL A 685 10.74 -24.72 -14.76
CA VAL A 685 12.00 -25.48 -14.87
C VAL A 685 12.28 -25.92 -16.30
N MET A 686 11.26 -26.33 -17.08
CA MET A 686 11.47 -26.75 -18.47
C MET A 686 12.12 -25.66 -19.36
N PRO A 687 11.68 -24.40 -19.35
CA PRO A 687 12.39 -23.34 -20.09
C PRO A 687 13.78 -23.04 -19.51
N ALA A 688 13.99 -23.21 -18.19
CA ALA A 688 15.31 -23.06 -17.57
C ALA A 688 16.29 -24.14 -18.03
N ILE A 689 15.81 -25.38 -18.21
CA ILE A 689 16.57 -26.49 -18.81
C ILE A 689 16.99 -26.12 -20.24
N LEU A 690 16.07 -25.61 -21.07
CA LEU A 690 16.37 -25.20 -22.45
C LEU A 690 17.38 -24.05 -22.51
N ALA A 691 17.28 -23.10 -21.58
CA ALA A 691 18.20 -21.98 -21.46
C ALA A 691 19.56 -22.34 -20.83
N GLY A 692 19.76 -23.59 -20.40
CA GLY A 692 21.02 -24.03 -19.79
C GLY A 692 21.33 -23.37 -18.44
N ARG A 693 20.30 -23.06 -17.65
CA ARG A 693 20.46 -22.46 -16.31
C ARG A 693 21.08 -23.44 -15.33
N GLN A 694 21.80 -22.90 -14.34
CA GLN A 694 22.49 -23.69 -13.32
C GLN A 694 21.50 -24.36 -12.37
N GLU A 695 21.95 -25.42 -11.70
CA GLU A 695 21.06 -26.21 -10.82
C GLU A 695 20.60 -25.38 -9.61
N GLU A 696 21.40 -24.44 -9.11
CA GLU A 696 21.02 -23.53 -8.03
C GLU A 696 19.78 -22.69 -8.40
N GLU A 697 19.73 -22.18 -9.64
CA GLU A 697 18.57 -21.42 -10.13
C GLU A 697 17.35 -22.33 -10.29
N ILE A 698 17.56 -23.56 -10.76
CA ILE A 698 16.50 -24.56 -10.90
C ILE A 698 15.92 -24.92 -9.52
N GLU A 699 16.74 -25.07 -8.47
CA GLU A 699 16.27 -25.32 -7.10
C GLU A 699 15.50 -24.13 -6.51
N ALA A 700 15.94 -22.90 -6.77
CA ALA A 700 15.17 -21.71 -6.38
C ALA A 700 13.79 -21.66 -7.07
N LEU A 701 13.73 -21.98 -8.37
CA LEU A 701 12.46 -22.08 -9.11
C LEU A 701 11.56 -23.21 -8.61
N LYS A 702 12.12 -24.36 -8.21
CA LYS A 702 11.36 -25.45 -7.58
C LYS A 702 10.76 -25.02 -6.25
N THR A 703 11.56 -24.34 -5.41
CA THR A 703 11.12 -23.80 -4.13
C THR A 703 10.01 -22.78 -4.31
N PHE A 704 10.17 -21.85 -5.26
CA PHE A 704 9.13 -20.91 -5.63
C PHE A 704 7.85 -21.63 -6.09
N ALA A 705 7.95 -22.59 -7.01
CA ALA A 705 6.80 -23.31 -7.56
C ALA A 705 6.04 -24.12 -6.49
N TYR A 706 6.76 -24.74 -5.56
CA TYR A 706 6.17 -25.46 -4.43
C TYR A 706 5.27 -24.53 -3.61
N HIS A 707 5.82 -23.39 -3.18
CA HIS A 707 5.08 -22.45 -2.35
C HIS A 707 3.97 -21.72 -3.11
N ALA A 708 4.24 -21.26 -4.34
CA ALA A 708 3.25 -20.60 -5.19
C ALA A 708 2.08 -21.53 -5.53
N GLY A 709 2.35 -22.80 -5.84
CA GLY A 709 1.32 -23.79 -6.13
C GLY A 709 0.41 -24.10 -4.94
N ILE A 710 0.97 -24.16 -3.72
CA ILE A 710 0.17 -24.35 -2.50
C ILE A 710 -0.64 -23.09 -2.17
N ALA A 711 -0.05 -21.90 -2.27
CA ALA A 711 -0.79 -20.65 -2.09
C ALA A 711 -1.95 -20.51 -3.08
N PHE A 712 -1.74 -20.93 -4.34
CA PHE A 712 -2.78 -20.97 -5.37
C PHE A 712 -3.97 -21.84 -4.96
N GLN A 713 -3.69 -23.05 -4.47
CA GLN A 713 -4.73 -23.99 -4.04
C GLN A 713 -5.46 -23.51 -2.79
N ILE A 714 -4.75 -23.01 -1.78
CA ILE A 714 -5.38 -22.45 -0.58
C ILE A 714 -6.33 -21.29 -0.97
N LYS A 715 -5.93 -20.47 -1.96
CA LYS A 715 -6.82 -19.41 -2.46
C LYS A 715 -8.05 -19.96 -3.17
N ASP A 716 -7.94 -21.02 -3.97
CA ASP A 716 -9.11 -21.69 -4.56
C ASP A 716 -10.05 -22.21 -3.46
N ASP A 717 -9.51 -22.91 -2.45
CA ASP A 717 -10.31 -23.46 -1.35
C ASP A 717 -11.00 -22.35 -0.53
N LEU A 718 -10.35 -21.19 -0.35
CA LEU A 718 -10.95 -20.01 0.29
C LEU A 718 -12.07 -19.41 -0.57
N LEU A 719 -11.87 -19.30 -1.89
CA LEU A 719 -12.90 -18.82 -2.82
C LEU A 719 -14.10 -19.76 -2.86
N ASP A 720 -13.90 -21.07 -2.78
CA ASP A 720 -14.97 -22.07 -2.77
C ASP A 720 -15.87 -22.00 -1.52
N VAL A 721 -15.44 -21.29 -0.47
CA VAL A 721 -16.22 -21.05 0.76
C VAL A 721 -16.75 -19.62 0.84
N GLU A 722 -16.01 -18.64 0.33
CA GLU A 722 -16.28 -17.20 0.54
C GLU A 722 -16.72 -16.44 -0.70
N GLY A 723 -16.52 -17.00 -1.89
CA GLY A 723 -16.76 -16.30 -3.16
C GLY A 723 -18.22 -16.25 -3.56
N ASP A 724 -18.53 -15.28 -4.42
CA ASP A 724 -19.87 -15.11 -4.97
C ASP A 724 -20.15 -16.19 -6.03
N LEU A 725 -21.29 -16.86 -5.89
CA LEU A 725 -21.80 -17.87 -6.82
C LEU A 725 -21.85 -17.37 -8.26
N GLU A 726 -22.15 -16.09 -8.49
CA GLU A 726 -22.23 -15.52 -9.83
C GLU A 726 -20.84 -15.29 -10.47
N LEU A 727 -19.80 -15.07 -9.66
CA LEU A 727 -18.43 -14.78 -10.13
C LEU A 727 -17.60 -16.05 -10.38
N LEU A 728 -17.81 -17.12 -9.59
CA LEU A 728 -16.99 -18.33 -9.65
C LEU A 728 -17.37 -19.28 -10.80
N GLY A 729 -18.58 -19.15 -11.36
CA GLY A 729 -19.04 -19.97 -12.49
C GLY A 729 -19.15 -21.48 -12.19
N LYS A 730 -19.10 -21.87 -10.90
CA LYS A 730 -19.29 -23.22 -10.37
C LYS A 730 -20.13 -23.16 -9.08
N PRO A 731 -20.84 -24.23 -8.70
CA PRO A 731 -21.55 -24.26 -7.43
C PRO A 731 -20.55 -24.25 -6.25
N VAL A 732 -20.71 -23.27 -5.35
CA VAL A 732 -20.01 -23.18 -4.06
C VAL A 732 -20.31 -24.42 -3.21
N GLY A 733 -19.30 -24.96 -2.52
CA GLY A 733 -19.48 -26.11 -1.62
C GLY A 733 -19.39 -27.49 -2.25
N GLN A 734 -18.90 -27.64 -3.49
CA GLN A 734 -18.65 -28.95 -4.11
C GLN A 734 -17.78 -29.87 -3.24
N ASP A 735 -16.78 -29.33 -2.55
CA ASP A 735 -15.91 -30.12 -1.66
C ASP A 735 -16.66 -30.68 -0.44
N VAL A 736 -17.63 -29.92 0.09
CA VAL A 736 -18.51 -30.35 1.18
C VAL A 736 -19.46 -31.45 0.69
N GLU A 737 -19.99 -31.31 -0.53
CA GLU A 737 -20.84 -32.34 -1.15
C GLU A 737 -20.05 -33.63 -1.45
N ASN A 738 -18.75 -33.53 -1.73
CA ASN A 738 -17.88 -34.65 -2.07
C ASN A 738 -17.16 -35.29 -0.86
N ASN A 739 -17.35 -34.79 0.38
CA ASN A 739 -16.59 -35.21 1.57
C ASN A 739 -15.05 -35.16 1.35
N ASN A 740 -14.56 -34.14 0.65
CA ASN A 740 -13.13 -33.95 0.44
C ASN A 740 -12.54 -33.08 1.56
N SER A 741 -11.38 -33.48 2.11
CA SER A 741 -10.61 -32.62 3.00
C SER A 741 -9.90 -31.54 2.17
N ASN A 742 -10.07 -30.27 2.54
CA ASN A 742 -9.41 -29.13 1.90
C ASN A 742 -8.75 -28.22 2.96
N PHE A 743 -8.04 -27.17 2.54
CA PHE A 743 -7.26 -26.36 3.48
C PHE A 743 -8.16 -25.63 4.48
N VAL A 744 -9.35 -25.20 4.05
CA VAL A 744 -10.33 -24.52 4.91
C VAL A 744 -10.97 -25.49 5.89
N SER A 745 -11.27 -26.73 5.50
CA SER A 745 -11.85 -27.73 6.40
C SER A 745 -10.88 -28.15 7.50
N ILE A 746 -9.57 -28.18 7.22
CA ILE A 746 -8.53 -28.55 8.19
C ILE A 746 -8.15 -27.38 9.10
N LEU A 747 -7.99 -26.18 8.54
CA LEU A 747 -7.41 -25.02 9.25
C LEU A 747 -8.42 -23.96 9.69
N GLY A 748 -9.66 -24.04 9.19
CA GLY A 748 -10.61 -22.92 9.17
C GLY A 748 -10.18 -21.82 8.21
N SER A 749 -11.09 -20.90 7.85
CA SER A 749 -10.79 -19.83 6.87
C SER A 749 -9.65 -18.91 7.33
N GLU A 750 -9.57 -18.62 8.63
CA GLU A 750 -8.49 -17.80 9.18
C GLU A 750 -7.14 -18.52 9.12
N GLY A 751 -7.08 -19.79 9.53
CA GLY A 751 -5.85 -20.58 9.46
C GLY A 751 -5.38 -20.79 8.03
N ALA A 752 -6.31 -21.02 7.10
CA ALA A 752 -6.04 -21.11 5.66
C ALA A 752 -5.47 -19.79 5.11
N ARG A 753 -6.05 -18.63 5.46
CA ARG A 753 -5.47 -17.32 5.07
C ARG A 753 -4.03 -17.15 5.58
N LYS A 754 -3.76 -17.47 6.84
CA LYS A 754 -2.39 -17.39 7.40
C LYS A 754 -1.43 -18.33 6.67
N ALA A 755 -1.86 -19.56 6.39
CA ALA A 755 -1.07 -20.53 5.62
C ALA A 755 -0.78 -20.01 4.20
N MET A 756 -1.78 -19.45 3.50
CA MET A 756 -1.61 -18.84 2.18
C MET A 756 -0.54 -17.75 2.21
N TRP A 757 -0.62 -16.82 3.16
CA TRP A 757 0.36 -15.74 3.31
C TRP A 757 1.76 -16.25 3.70
N ASN A 758 1.86 -17.32 4.49
CA ASN A 758 3.14 -17.97 4.77
C ASN A 758 3.78 -18.56 3.50
N HIS A 759 2.99 -19.25 2.68
CA HIS A 759 3.46 -19.76 1.40
C HIS A 759 3.81 -18.62 0.43
N TYR A 760 3.02 -17.54 0.40
CA TYR A 760 3.36 -16.32 -0.34
C TYR A 760 4.73 -15.76 0.07
N CYS A 761 5.00 -15.60 1.37
CA CYS A 761 6.29 -15.07 1.84
C CYS A 761 7.45 -15.99 1.48
N HIS A 762 7.33 -17.32 1.66
CA HIS A 762 8.38 -18.26 1.26
C HIS A 762 8.63 -18.26 -0.26
N ALA A 763 7.58 -18.10 -1.07
CA ALA A 763 7.74 -17.94 -2.51
C ALA A 763 8.48 -16.64 -2.85
N MET A 764 8.12 -15.51 -2.21
CA MET A 764 8.84 -14.24 -2.38
C MET A 764 10.31 -14.33 -1.97
N GLU A 765 10.60 -15.01 -0.86
CA GLU A 765 11.97 -15.30 -0.40
C GLU A 765 12.74 -16.16 -1.40
N ALA A 766 12.12 -17.18 -2.01
CA ALA A 766 12.77 -17.96 -3.06
C ALA A 766 13.10 -17.12 -4.31
N LEU A 767 12.27 -16.13 -4.66
CA LEU A 767 12.59 -15.20 -5.75
C LEU A 767 13.81 -14.32 -5.45
N GLN A 768 14.15 -14.14 -4.17
CA GLN A 768 15.33 -13.38 -3.77
C GLN A 768 16.64 -14.10 -4.09
N GLU A 769 16.62 -15.42 -4.24
CA GLU A 769 17.80 -16.21 -4.59
C GLU A 769 18.16 -16.09 -6.08
N LEU A 770 17.22 -15.59 -6.91
CA LEU A 770 17.41 -15.43 -8.35
C LEU A 770 18.22 -14.15 -8.67
N HIS A 771 19.20 -14.27 -9.57
CA HIS A 771 20.12 -13.17 -9.92
C HIS A 771 19.63 -12.25 -11.06
N TYR A 772 18.33 -12.25 -11.36
CA TYR A 772 17.69 -11.41 -12.39
C TYR A 772 16.40 -10.78 -11.86
N LYS A 773 15.77 -9.91 -12.67
CA LYS A 773 14.56 -9.18 -12.27
C LYS A 773 13.36 -10.14 -12.27
N THR A 774 12.83 -10.47 -11.09
CA THR A 774 11.74 -11.45 -10.91
C THR A 774 10.33 -10.85 -10.91
N THR A 775 10.17 -9.62 -11.44
CA THR A 775 8.90 -8.87 -11.42
C THR A 775 7.73 -9.68 -11.94
N TYR A 776 7.90 -10.44 -13.01
CA TYR A 776 6.80 -11.23 -13.55
C TYR A 776 6.34 -12.36 -12.62
N LEU A 777 7.27 -13.08 -11.99
CA LEU A 777 6.96 -14.13 -11.03
C LEU A 777 6.28 -13.56 -9.77
N LYS A 778 6.73 -12.40 -9.32
CA LYS A 778 6.05 -11.62 -8.28
C LYS A 778 4.61 -11.30 -8.68
N GLN A 779 4.40 -10.75 -9.88
CA GLN A 779 3.05 -10.39 -10.36
C GLN A 779 2.11 -11.60 -10.52
N ILE A 780 2.62 -12.78 -10.90
CA ILE A 780 1.82 -14.01 -10.91
C ILE A 780 1.37 -14.36 -9.50
N LEU A 781 2.29 -14.30 -8.54
CA LEU A 781 2.00 -14.64 -7.16
C LEU A 781 1.01 -13.64 -6.55
N ASP A 782 1.22 -12.33 -6.77
CA ASP A 782 0.30 -11.25 -6.39
C ASP A 782 -1.08 -11.46 -6.99
N TYR A 783 -1.16 -11.75 -8.29
CA TYR A 783 -2.42 -12.07 -8.96
C TYR A 783 -3.09 -13.31 -8.34
N THR A 784 -2.30 -14.34 -8.03
CA THR A 784 -2.79 -15.61 -7.50
C THR A 784 -3.50 -15.43 -6.17
N ILE A 785 -2.90 -14.69 -5.22
CA ILE A 785 -3.48 -14.51 -3.89
C ILE A 785 -4.60 -13.45 -3.89
N ASN A 786 -4.56 -12.50 -4.82
CA ASN A 786 -5.51 -11.40 -4.90
C ASN A 786 -6.65 -11.62 -5.91
N ARG A 787 -6.74 -12.76 -6.60
CA ARG A 787 -7.85 -13.02 -7.52
C ARG A 787 -9.18 -13.17 -6.79
N ASP A 788 -10.23 -12.78 -7.48
CA ASP A 788 -11.61 -12.91 -7.00
C ASP A 788 -12.34 -14.11 -7.66
N TYR A 789 -11.67 -14.84 -8.59
CA TYR A 789 -12.17 -16.02 -9.33
C TYR A 789 -11.09 -16.89 -10.01
#